data_AF-A0A935AMV6-F1
#
_entry.id   AF-A0A935AMV6-F1
#
_cell.length_a   1.000
_cell.length_b   1.000
_cell.length_c   1.000
_cell.angle_alpha   90.00
_cell.angle_beta   90.00
_cell.angle_gamma   90.00
#
_symmetry.space_group_name_H-M   'P 1'
#
loop_
_entity.id
_entity.type
_entity.pdbx_description
1 polymer ?
#
loop_
_entity_poly.entity_id
_entity_poly.type
_entity_poly.pdbx_seq_one_letter_code
_entity_poly.pdbx_strand_id
1 'polypeptide(L)'
;MCDQATVTITIPASGDSDGDGVTDAQESIDGTDPNNPCSLVLASVSQIATSTGDCDGDGVTNAAEINGPDGAVGGGDGTNPTNPCSLNVSQVTLTATSTGDCDGDGVTNADEINGTDGNPLTTTDNTDANDPCDYNAVDQGTPSATWLAADCDGDGNPNGTDNNPLTPTALNDSGTAPFGTTTSINILNNDDFLANDGNTITRTGGTAGGTIVFDPITGELDYTPLATEVGTTVTVVYEVCQGTVCDQATVTITIPASGDSDGDGVTDAQESIDGTDPNNPCSLVLASVSQIATSTGDCDGDGVTNAAEINGPDGAVGGGDGTNPTNPCSLNVSQVTLTATSTGDCDGDGVTNADEINGTDGNPLTTTDNTDANDPCDYNAVDQGTPSATWLAADCDGDGNPNGTDNNPLTPSALNDSGTAPFGTTTSINILNNDDFLANDGNTITRTGGTAGGTIVFDPITGELDYTPLATEVGTTVTVVYEVCQGTVCDQATVTITIPASGDSDGDGVTDAQESIDGTDPNNPCSLVLASVSQIAASTGDCDGDGVTNAAEINGPDGAVGGGDGTNPTNPCSLNVSQVTLTATSTGDCDGDGVTNADEINGTDGNPLTTTDNTDANDPCDYNAVDQGTPSATWLAADCDGDGNPNGTDNNPLTPSALNDSGTAPFGTTTSINILNNDDFLANDGNTITRTGGTAGGTIVFDPITGELDYTPLATKLVLP
;
A
#
# COMPACT_ATOMS: atom_id res chain seq x y z
N MET A 1 -96.04 -139.31 -26.47
CA MET A 1 -96.73 -138.97 -25.20
C MET A 1 -95.69 -138.33 -24.31
N CYS A 2 -95.97 -137.11 -23.84
CA CYS A 2 -95.03 -136.07 -23.43
C CYS A 2 -94.17 -136.40 -22.20
N ASP A 3 -93.02 -135.73 -22.05
CA ASP A 3 -92.91 -134.66 -21.03
C ASP A 3 -91.77 -133.65 -21.32
N GLN A 4 -91.95 -132.40 -20.90
CA GLN A 4 -90.98 -131.29 -20.88
C GLN A 4 -90.82 -130.83 -19.43
N ALA A 5 -89.59 -130.53 -19.02
CA ALA A 5 -89.31 -129.82 -17.77
C ALA A 5 -88.64 -128.47 -18.06
N THR A 6 -89.17 -127.41 -17.47
CA THR A 6 -88.59 -126.06 -17.45
C THR A 6 -87.78 -125.92 -16.17
N VAL A 7 -86.51 -125.54 -16.28
CA VAL A 7 -85.71 -125.06 -15.14
C VAL A 7 -85.92 -123.55 -15.06
N THR A 8 -86.48 -123.07 -13.95
CA THR A 8 -86.42 -121.66 -13.57
C THR A 8 -85.19 -121.49 -12.70
N ILE A 9 -84.16 -120.80 -13.21
CA ILE A 9 -83.07 -120.30 -12.38
C ILE A 9 -83.55 -118.94 -11.87
N THR A 10 -83.81 -118.85 -10.57
CA THR A 10 -83.93 -117.56 -9.88
C THR A 10 -82.52 -117.18 -9.46
N ILE A 11 -81.91 -116.20 -10.12
CA ILE A 11 -80.73 -115.52 -9.57
C ILE A 11 -81.28 -114.62 -8.46
N PRO A 12 -80.80 -114.72 -7.21
CA PRO A 12 -81.15 -113.72 -6.19
C PRO A 12 -80.86 -112.32 -6.73
N ALA A 13 -81.60 -111.30 -6.28
CA ALA A 13 -81.20 -109.93 -6.51
C ALA A 13 -79.70 -109.82 -6.19
N SER A 14 -78.90 -109.50 -7.20
CA SER A 14 -77.49 -109.20 -7.02
C SER A 14 -77.41 -108.19 -5.91
N GLY A 15 -76.56 -108.47 -4.91
CA GLY A 15 -76.30 -107.49 -3.87
C GLY A 15 -75.75 -106.22 -4.51
N ASP A 16 -75.73 -105.18 -3.71
CA ASP A 16 -74.75 -104.13 -3.86
C ASP A 16 -73.71 -104.45 -2.78
N SER A 17 -72.61 -105.08 -3.18
CA SER A 17 -71.68 -105.68 -2.22
C SER A 17 -70.76 -104.65 -1.56
N ASP A 18 -70.57 -103.48 -2.16
CA ASP A 18 -69.75 -102.39 -1.63
C ASP A 18 -70.55 -101.14 -1.21
N GLY A 19 -71.83 -101.07 -1.54
CA GLY A 19 -72.76 -100.05 -1.09
C GLY A 19 -72.75 -98.78 -1.92
N ASP A 20 -72.25 -98.78 -3.16
CA ASP A 20 -72.18 -97.60 -4.03
C ASP A 20 -73.52 -97.24 -4.72
N GLY A 21 -74.55 -98.08 -4.54
CA GLY A 21 -75.88 -97.90 -5.13
C GLY A 21 -76.03 -98.51 -6.54
N VAL A 22 -74.98 -99.08 -7.12
CA VAL A 22 -74.98 -99.93 -8.31
C VAL A 22 -75.09 -101.41 -7.85
N THR A 23 -75.64 -102.28 -8.69
CA THR A 23 -75.76 -103.72 -8.32
C THR A 23 -74.59 -104.51 -8.88
N ASP A 24 -74.13 -105.59 -8.20
CA ASP A 24 -73.01 -106.42 -8.67
C ASP A 24 -73.18 -106.90 -10.14
N ALA A 25 -74.44 -107.12 -10.55
CA ALA A 25 -74.78 -107.53 -11.91
C ALA A 25 -74.67 -106.38 -12.92
N GLN A 26 -75.05 -105.17 -12.53
CA GLN A 26 -74.92 -103.97 -13.36
C GLN A 26 -73.46 -103.55 -13.50
N GLU A 27 -72.66 -103.70 -12.45
CA GLU A 27 -71.22 -103.44 -12.49
C GLU A 27 -70.47 -104.40 -13.40
N SER A 28 -70.87 -105.68 -13.42
CA SER A 28 -70.36 -106.63 -14.41
C SER A 28 -70.70 -106.24 -15.86
N ILE A 29 -71.77 -105.46 -16.08
CA ILE A 29 -72.14 -104.94 -17.41
C ILE A 29 -71.33 -103.69 -17.73
N ASP A 30 -71.17 -102.79 -16.75
CA ASP A 30 -70.46 -101.52 -16.91
C ASP A 30 -68.94 -101.69 -16.90
N GLY A 31 -68.45 -102.86 -16.46
CA GLY A 31 -67.03 -103.17 -16.35
C GLY A 31 -66.38 -102.58 -15.09
N THR A 32 -67.18 -102.30 -14.07
CA THR A 32 -66.73 -101.82 -12.77
C THR A 32 -66.58 -102.98 -11.76
N ASP A 33 -65.91 -102.75 -10.62
CA ASP A 33 -65.59 -103.76 -9.60
C ASP A 33 -66.62 -103.77 -8.46
N PRO A 34 -67.44 -104.85 -8.33
CA PRO A 34 -68.50 -104.96 -7.32
C PRO A 34 -68.13 -104.92 -5.85
N ASN A 35 -66.84 -104.76 -5.53
CA ASN A 35 -66.37 -104.71 -4.15
C ASN A 35 -65.59 -103.43 -3.85
N ASN A 36 -65.63 -102.45 -4.76
CA ASN A 36 -64.97 -101.17 -4.62
C ASN A 36 -65.94 -100.03 -4.91
N PRO A 37 -66.41 -99.30 -3.88
CA PRO A 37 -67.46 -98.32 -4.05
C PRO A 37 -67.03 -97.04 -4.78
N CYS A 38 -65.74 -96.94 -5.13
CA CYS A 38 -65.19 -95.88 -5.99
C CYS A 38 -65.09 -96.30 -7.46
N SER A 39 -65.42 -97.55 -7.77
CA SER A 39 -65.48 -98.07 -9.11
C SER A 39 -66.94 -98.12 -9.53
N LEU A 40 -67.52 -96.98 -9.91
CA LEU A 40 -68.92 -96.91 -10.32
C LEU A 40 -69.11 -96.09 -11.60
N VAL A 41 -70.23 -96.33 -12.28
CA VAL A 41 -70.77 -95.41 -13.28
C VAL A 41 -71.96 -94.70 -12.64
N LEU A 42 -71.82 -93.41 -12.34
CA LEU A 42 -72.84 -92.65 -11.59
C LEU A 42 -74.24 -92.72 -12.20
N ALA A 43 -74.35 -92.79 -13.53
CA ALA A 43 -75.63 -92.93 -14.25
C ALA A 43 -76.31 -94.31 -14.08
N SER A 44 -75.58 -95.31 -13.60
CA SER A 44 -76.06 -96.69 -13.37
C SER A 44 -76.55 -96.94 -11.95
N VAL A 45 -76.41 -95.95 -11.05
CA VAL A 45 -76.95 -96.02 -9.69
C VAL A 45 -78.45 -96.24 -9.74
N SER A 46 -78.92 -97.27 -9.05
CA SER A 46 -80.33 -97.68 -9.05
C SER A 46 -80.86 -98.10 -7.67
N GLN A 47 -80.00 -98.07 -6.64
CA GLN A 47 -80.32 -98.31 -5.23
C GLN A 47 -79.83 -97.16 -4.35
N ILE A 48 -80.23 -97.17 -3.07
CA ILE A 48 -79.73 -96.18 -2.09
C ILE A 48 -78.27 -96.53 -1.81
N ALA A 49 -77.36 -95.60 -2.08
CA ALA A 49 -75.97 -95.76 -1.72
C ALA A 49 -75.84 -95.77 -0.18
N THR A 50 -75.08 -96.72 0.35
CA THR A 50 -74.82 -96.88 1.79
C THR A 50 -73.33 -96.82 2.14
N SER A 51 -72.46 -96.70 1.13
CA SER A 51 -71.03 -96.45 1.31
C SER A 51 -70.82 -95.17 2.13
N THR A 52 -70.15 -95.32 3.28
CA THR A 52 -69.67 -94.20 4.10
C THR A 52 -68.24 -93.82 3.74
N GLY A 53 -67.71 -94.35 2.63
CA GLY A 53 -66.42 -93.92 2.08
C GLY A 53 -66.55 -92.57 1.38
N ASP A 54 -65.40 -92.01 1.05
CA ASP A 54 -65.22 -90.78 0.30
C ASP A 54 -64.20 -91.11 -0.80
N CYS A 55 -64.67 -91.08 -2.06
CA CYS A 55 -63.94 -91.64 -3.18
C CYS A 55 -63.04 -90.64 -3.89
N ASP A 56 -63.33 -89.35 -3.80
CA ASP A 56 -62.51 -88.28 -4.36
C ASP A 56 -61.76 -87.47 -3.29
N GLY A 57 -62.08 -87.68 -2.02
CA GLY A 57 -61.39 -87.12 -0.88
C GLY A 57 -61.90 -85.74 -0.48
N ASP A 58 -63.09 -85.29 -0.91
CA ASP A 58 -63.61 -83.96 -0.57
C ASP A 58 -64.20 -83.84 0.85
N GLY A 59 -64.19 -84.92 1.63
CA GLY A 59 -64.75 -84.96 2.99
C GLY A 59 -66.26 -85.19 3.04
N VAL A 60 -66.93 -85.32 1.90
CA VAL A 60 -68.32 -85.74 1.75
C VAL A 60 -68.37 -87.25 1.46
N THR A 61 -69.31 -87.97 2.07
CA THR A 61 -69.42 -89.42 1.80
C THR A 61 -70.11 -89.67 0.46
N ASN A 62 -69.72 -90.74 -0.25
CA ASN A 62 -70.38 -91.14 -1.50
C ASN A 62 -71.91 -91.23 -1.36
N ALA A 63 -72.39 -91.75 -0.23
CA ALA A 63 -73.82 -91.84 0.04
C ALA A 63 -74.50 -90.48 0.21
N ALA A 64 -73.81 -89.48 0.77
CA ALA A 64 -74.34 -88.13 0.91
C ALA A 64 -74.44 -87.42 -0.45
N GLU A 65 -73.48 -87.61 -1.33
CA GLU A 65 -73.50 -87.01 -2.67
C GLU A 65 -74.50 -87.70 -3.60
N ILE A 66 -74.54 -89.04 -3.61
CA ILE A 66 -75.46 -89.81 -4.46
C ILE A 66 -76.92 -89.64 -4.04
N ASN A 67 -77.19 -89.70 -2.74
CA ASN A 67 -78.56 -89.63 -2.23
C ASN A 67 -79.01 -88.20 -1.93
N GLY A 68 -78.08 -87.25 -1.84
CA GLY A 68 -78.35 -85.87 -1.42
C GLY A 68 -78.91 -85.74 0.01
N PRO A 69 -79.30 -84.53 0.42
CA PRO A 69 -79.84 -84.26 1.76
C PRO A 69 -81.18 -84.98 2.06
N ASP A 70 -81.90 -85.45 1.04
CA ASP A 70 -83.23 -86.07 1.18
C ASP A 70 -83.20 -87.60 1.34
N GLY A 71 -82.03 -88.22 1.13
CA GLY A 71 -81.79 -89.65 1.37
C GLY A 71 -82.50 -90.60 0.39
N ALA A 72 -82.94 -90.11 -0.77
CA ALA A 72 -83.64 -90.90 -1.77
C ALA A 72 -82.74 -91.31 -2.95
N VAL A 73 -83.05 -92.44 -3.59
CA VAL A 73 -82.38 -92.87 -4.84
C VAL A 73 -82.63 -91.83 -5.93
N GLY A 74 -81.56 -91.18 -6.40
CA GLY A 74 -81.64 -90.10 -7.39
C GLY A 74 -81.99 -88.73 -6.81
N GLY A 75 -81.82 -88.53 -5.50
CA GLY A 75 -81.99 -87.26 -4.77
C GLY A 75 -80.73 -86.38 -4.66
N GLY A 76 -79.63 -86.75 -5.33
CA GLY A 76 -78.35 -86.03 -5.30
C GLY A 76 -78.50 -84.52 -5.51
N ASP A 77 -77.77 -83.73 -4.73
CA ASP A 77 -77.80 -82.25 -4.77
C ASP A 77 -76.91 -81.64 -5.87
N GLY A 78 -76.42 -82.49 -6.78
CA GLY A 78 -75.57 -82.09 -7.90
C GLY A 78 -74.08 -82.29 -7.66
N THR A 79 -73.71 -82.81 -6.49
CA THR A 79 -72.35 -83.25 -6.14
C THR A 79 -72.00 -84.61 -6.77
N ASN A 80 -70.71 -84.94 -6.88
CA ASN A 80 -70.26 -86.12 -7.63
C ASN A 80 -69.14 -86.84 -6.87
N PRO A 81 -69.34 -88.10 -6.43
CA PRO A 81 -68.41 -88.87 -5.59
C PRO A 81 -67.03 -89.19 -6.17
N THR A 82 -66.74 -88.69 -7.36
CA THR A 82 -65.49 -88.96 -8.07
C THR A 82 -64.82 -87.67 -8.55
N ASN A 83 -65.36 -86.51 -8.19
CA ASN A 83 -64.83 -85.21 -8.54
C ASN A 83 -64.76 -84.31 -7.29
N PRO A 84 -63.56 -84.09 -6.73
CA PRO A 84 -63.43 -83.42 -5.43
C PRO A 84 -63.72 -81.91 -5.47
N CYS A 85 -63.96 -81.33 -6.66
CA CYS A 85 -64.45 -79.96 -6.84
C CYS A 85 -65.98 -79.89 -6.98
N SER A 86 -66.66 -81.00 -6.76
CA SER A 86 -68.10 -81.12 -6.91
C SER A 86 -68.72 -81.42 -5.56
N LEU A 87 -68.45 -80.57 -4.58
CA LEU A 87 -68.86 -80.73 -3.20
C LEU A 87 -69.86 -79.66 -2.75
N ASN A 88 -70.50 -79.94 -1.63
CA ASN A 88 -71.25 -78.97 -0.86
C ASN A 88 -70.65 -78.92 0.54
N VAL A 89 -69.98 -77.82 0.88
CA VAL A 89 -69.22 -77.68 2.14
C VAL A 89 -70.09 -77.98 3.37
N SER A 90 -71.40 -77.74 3.30
CA SER A 90 -72.34 -78.03 4.40
C SER A 90 -72.57 -79.53 4.68
N GLN A 91 -72.15 -80.42 3.78
CA GLN A 91 -72.25 -81.88 3.90
C GLN A 91 -70.93 -82.56 4.31
N VAL A 92 -69.85 -81.78 4.45
CA VAL A 92 -68.56 -82.30 4.91
C VAL A 92 -68.75 -82.88 6.31
N THR A 93 -68.43 -84.16 6.45
CA THR A 93 -68.52 -84.89 7.73
C THR A 93 -67.30 -85.77 7.99
N LEU A 94 -66.43 -85.94 6.99
CA LEU A 94 -65.17 -86.64 7.07
C LEU A 94 -64.01 -85.66 6.89
N THR A 95 -62.84 -86.04 7.42
CA THR A 95 -61.58 -85.36 7.10
C THR A 95 -61.31 -85.49 5.61
N ALA A 96 -61.27 -84.35 4.91
CA ALA A 96 -60.96 -84.30 3.50
C ALA A 96 -59.50 -84.76 3.25
N THR A 97 -59.27 -85.44 2.13
CA THR A 97 -57.96 -85.97 1.72
C THR A 97 -57.57 -85.58 0.28
N SER A 98 -58.45 -84.88 -0.43
CA SER A 98 -58.19 -84.34 -1.76
C SER A 98 -57.01 -83.37 -1.71
N THR A 99 -55.98 -83.67 -2.50
CA THR A 99 -54.82 -82.79 -2.71
C THR A 99 -54.98 -81.91 -3.94
N GLY A 100 -56.18 -81.91 -4.55
CA GLY A 100 -56.55 -80.97 -5.59
C GLY A 100 -56.76 -79.57 -5.03
N ASP A 101 -56.90 -78.61 -5.92
CA ASP A 101 -57.12 -77.19 -5.67
C ASP A 101 -58.19 -76.75 -6.69
N CYS A 102 -59.38 -76.44 -6.22
CA CYS A 102 -60.57 -76.32 -7.05
C CYS A 102 -60.85 -74.91 -7.56
N ASP A 103 -60.50 -73.89 -6.79
CA ASP A 103 -60.59 -72.49 -7.21
C ASP A 103 -59.24 -71.91 -7.69
N GLY A 104 -58.16 -72.64 -7.47
CA GLY A 104 -56.84 -72.34 -7.99
C GLY A 104 -56.05 -71.35 -7.12
N ASP A 105 -56.42 -71.14 -5.86
CA ASP A 105 -55.73 -70.24 -4.93
C ASP A 105 -54.40 -70.79 -4.42
N GLY A 106 -54.12 -72.08 -4.67
CA GLY A 106 -52.91 -72.78 -4.27
C GLY A 106 -53.00 -73.48 -2.91
N VAL A 107 -54.11 -73.37 -2.19
CA VAL A 107 -54.44 -74.18 -1.03
C VAL A 107 -55.10 -75.48 -1.53
N THR A 108 -54.85 -76.60 -0.85
CA THR A 108 -55.52 -77.85 -1.25
C THR A 108 -56.91 -77.91 -0.63
N ASN A 109 -57.88 -78.51 -1.32
CA ASN A 109 -59.23 -78.69 -0.78
C ASN A 109 -59.20 -79.30 0.62
N ALA A 110 -58.28 -80.25 0.88
CA ALA A 110 -58.15 -80.85 2.20
C ALA A 110 -57.70 -79.83 3.26
N ASP A 111 -56.76 -78.94 2.97
CA ASP A 111 -56.29 -77.94 3.93
C ASP A 111 -57.37 -76.87 4.20
N GLU A 112 -58.14 -76.48 3.18
CA GLU A 112 -59.26 -75.53 3.32
C GLU A 112 -60.42 -76.11 4.13
N ILE A 113 -60.85 -77.32 3.77
CA ILE A 113 -62.00 -77.98 4.39
C ILE A 113 -61.67 -78.42 5.81
N ASN A 114 -60.44 -78.87 6.07
CA ASN A 114 -60.03 -79.29 7.41
C ASN A 114 -59.53 -78.13 8.27
N GLY A 115 -59.24 -76.97 7.70
CA GLY A 115 -58.62 -75.85 8.39
C GLY A 115 -57.18 -76.15 8.86
N THR A 116 -56.56 -75.12 9.46
CA THR A 116 -55.18 -75.21 9.97
C THR A 116 -55.00 -76.23 11.10
N ASP A 117 -56.09 -76.57 11.81
CA ASP A 117 -56.08 -77.56 12.88
C ASP A 117 -56.31 -79.01 12.41
N GLY A 118 -56.58 -79.21 11.11
CA GLY A 118 -56.79 -80.51 10.48
C GLY A 118 -58.11 -81.17 10.85
N ASN A 119 -59.09 -80.42 11.37
CA ASN A 119 -60.40 -80.91 11.73
C ASN A 119 -61.53 -80.13 11.00
N PRO A 120 -62.28 -80.77 10.09
CA PRO A 120 -63.31 -80.09 9.29
C PRO A 120 -64.54 -79.63 10.09
N LEU A 121 -64.65 -79.98 11.37
CA LEU A 121 -65.77 -79.59 12.24
C LEU A 121 -65.46 -78.34 13.10
N THR A 122 -64.25 -77.81 13.03
CA THR A 122 -63.81 -76.58 13.72
C THR A 122 -63.87 -75.40 12.77
N THR A 123 -65.08 -74.95 12.42
CA THR A 123 -65.36 -73.98 11.34
C THR A 123 -64.86 -72.53 11.55
N THR A 124 -63.87 -72.30 12.43
CA THR A 124 -63.31 -70.97 12.69
C THR A 124 -62.13 -70.62 11.80
N ASP A 125 -61.47 -71.63 11.23
CA ASP A 125 -60.27 -71.53 10.40
C ASP A 125 -60.39 -72.36 9.11
N ASN A 126 -61.60 -72.84 8.79
CA ASN A 126 -61.90 -73.45 7.50
C ASN A 126 -62.19 -72.36 6.47
N THR A 127 -61.92 -72.65 5.21
CA THR A 127 -62.21 -71.78 4.06
C THR A 127 -63.02 -72.54 3.00
N ASP A 128 -63.62 -71.83 2.04
CA ASP A 128 -64.41 -72.44 0.95
C ASP A 128 -63.53 -72.80 -0.24
N ALA A 129 -63.33 -74.10 -0.46
CA ALA A 129 -62.52 -74.63 -1.57
C ALA A 129 -63.03 -74.32 -3.00
N ASN A 130 -64.07 -73.51 -3.14
CA ASN A 130 -64.53 -73.00 -4.43
C ASN A 130 -64.53 -71.46 -4.51
N ASP A 131 -64.11 -70.77 -3.46
CA ASP A 131 -64.01 -69.31 -3.41
C ASP A 131 -62.53 -68.90 -3.35
N PRO A 132 -61.94 -68.47 -4.48
CA PRO A 132 -60.51 -68.15 -4.58
C PRO A 132 -60.07 -66.99 -3.67
N CYS A 133 -61.00 -66.27 -3.05
CA CYS A 133 -60.75 -65.16 -2.14
C CYS A 133 -61.03 -65.50 -0.66
N ASP A 134 -61.44 -66.73 -0.36
CA ASP A 134 -61.57 -67.24 1.00
C ASP A 134 -60.49 -68.29 1.22
N TYR A 135 -59.35 -67.88 1.77
CA TYR A 135 -58.22 -68.78 1.98
C TYR A 135 -57.35 -68.39 3.16
N ASN A 136 -56.67 -69.38 3.72
CA ASN A 136 -55.65 -69.16 4.74
C ASN A 136 -54.29 -68.96 4.07
N ALA A 137 -53.78 -67.73 4.06
CA ALA A 137 -52.49 -67.40 3.45
C ALA A 137 -51.30 -68.24 3.99
N VAL A 138 -51.41 -68.83 5.19
CA VAL A 138 -50.38 -69.71 5.75
C VAL A 138 -50.29 -71.07 5.07
N ASP A 139 -51.39 -71.53 4.49
CA ASP A 139 -51.52 -72.83 3.83
C ASP A 139 -51.34 -72.73 2.31
N GLN A 140 -51.19 -71.51 1.78
CA GLN A 140 -51.08 -71.25 0.36
C GLN A 140 -49.79 -71.83 -0.24
N GLY A 141 -49.97 -72.69 -1.24
CA GLY A 141 -48.92 -73.29 -2.04
C GLY A 141 -48.57 -72.46 -3.28
N THR A 142 -48.71 -73.06 -4.46
CA THR A 142 -48.45 -72.38 -5.75
C THR A 142 -49.80 -72.11 -6.42
N PRO A 143 -50.27 -70.85 -6.45
CA PRO A 143 -51.56 -70.51 -7.06
C PRO A 143 -51.56 -70.71 -8.57
N SER A 144 -52.76 -70.87 -9.11
CA SER A 144 -53.01 -70.94 -10.54
C SER A 144 -52.80 -69.60 -11.25
N ALA A 145 -52.56 -69.64 -12.57
CA ALA A 145 -52.47 -68.42 -13.37
C ALA A 145 -53.79 -67.64 -13.44
N THR A 146 -54.92 -68.30 -13.20
CA THR A 146 -56.24 -67.67 -13.10
C THR A 146 -56.40 -66.88 -11.81
N TRP A 147 -55.95 -67.43 -10.68
CA TRP A 147 -55.93 -66.74 -9.40
C TRP A 147 -54.98 -65.54 -9.41
N LEU A 148 -53.77 -65.72 -9.95
CA LEU A 148 -52.78 -64.63 -10.05
C LEU A 148 -53.26 -63.43 -10.89
N ALA A 149 -54.27 -63.64 -11.76
CA ALA A 149 -54.86 -62.60 -12.60
C ALA A 149 -56.22 -62.08 -12.07
N ALA A 150 -56.77 -62.70 -11.02
CA ALA A 150 -57.92 -62.19 -10.29
C ALA A 150 -57.49 -61.04 -9.37
N ASP A 151 -58.47 -60.33 -8.85
CA ASP A 151 -58.32 -59.22 -7.91
C ASP A 151 -59.41 -59.43 -6.86
N CYS A 152 -59.00 -59.90 -5.69
CA CYS A 152 -59.90 -60.39 -4.66
C CYS A 152 -60.51 -59.26 -3.80
N ASP A 153 -59.84 -58.13 -3.69
CA ASP A 153 -60.31 -56.99 -2.89
C ASP A 153 -60.84 -55.81 -3.72
N GLY A 154 -60.58 -55.83 -5.03
CA GLY A 154 -61.08 -54.88 -6.02
C GLY A 154 -60.31 -53.57 -6.10
N ASP A 155 -59.07 -53.52 -5.62
CA ASP A 155 -58.22 -52.32 -5.62
C ASP A 155 -57.56 -52.03 -6.99
N GLY A 156 -57.70 -52.96 -7.95
CA GLY A 156 -57.16 -52.89 -9.30
C GLY A 156 -55.82 -53.61 -9.49
N ASN A 157 -55.21 -54.16 -8.43
CA ASN A 157 -53.98 -54.92 -8.49
C ASN A 157 -54.25 -56.42 -8.47
N PRO A 158 -53.82 -57.16 -9.52
CA PRO A 158 -54.02 -58.59 -9.52
C PRO A 158 -53.30 -59.30 -8.37
N ASN A 159 -53.90 -60.33 -7.81
CA ASN A 159 -53.40 -61.11 -6.68
C ASN A 159 -51.94 -61.56 -6.82
N GLY A 160 -51.44 -61.77 -8.05
CA GLY A 160 -50.06 -62.17 -8.30
C GLY A 160 -49.01 -61.05 -8.18
N THR A 161 -49.43 -59.79 -8.19
CA THR A 161 -48.60 -58.60 -7.97
C THR A 161 -49.01 -57.81 -6.73
N ASP A 162 -50.09 -58.22 -6.09
CA ASP A 162 -50.61 -57.66 -4.86
C ASP A 162 -49.97 -58.29 -3.62
N ASN A 163 -49.52 -57.44 -2.70
CA ASN A 163 -48.96 -57.85 -1.41
C ASN A 163 -50.04 -58.10 -0.35
N ASN A 164 -51.26 -57.57 -0.55
CA ASN A 164 -52.41 -57.74 0.33
C ASN A 164 -53.68 -58.19 -0.43
N PRO A 165 -53.70 -59.38 -1.09
CA PRO A 165 -54.79 -59.82 -1.98
C PRO A 165 -56.23 -59.75 -1.46
N LEU A 166 -56.44 -59.59 -0.15
CA LEU A 166 -57.76 -59.59 0.49
C LEU A 166 -58.12 -58.24 1.12
N THR A 167 -57.26 -57.22 1.03
CA THR A 167 -57.48 -55.94 1.71
C THR A 167 -56.76 -54.78 1.01
N PRO A 168 -57.51 -53.76 0.53
CA PRO A 168 -56.90 -52.61 -0.12
C PRO A 168 -56.08 -51.83 0.90
N THR A 169 -54.84 -51.51 0.57
CA THR A 169 -53.86 -50.94 1.50
C THR A 169 -53.04 -49.82 0.87
N ALA A 170 -53.31 -48.60 1.34
CA ALA A 170 -52.44 -47.45 1.14
C ALA A 170 -51.46 -47.32 2.31
N LEU A 171 -50.15 -47.28 2.02
CA LEU A 171 -49.09 -47.15 3.01
C LEU A 171 -48.54 -45.73 3.07
N ASN A 172 -48.14 -45.30 4.27
CA ASN A 172 -47.59 -43.95 4.44
C ASN A 172 -46.26 -43.75 3.70
N ASP A 173 -46.12 -42.58 3.09
CA ASP A 173 -44.92 -42.17 2.36
C ASP A 173 -44.10 -41.14 3.13
N SER A 174 -42.86 -40.96 2.66
CA SER A 174 -42.06 -39.82 3.07
C SER A 174 -41.20 -39.30 1.93
N GLY A 175 -40.93 -38.00 1.96
CA GLY A 175 -40.08 -37.34 0.97
C GLY A 175 -39.42 -36.10 1.53
N THR A 176 -38.53 -35.52 0.74
CA THR A 176 -37.90 -34.23 1.04
C THR A 176 -38.14 -33.31 -0.13
N ALA A 177 -38.66 -32.11 0.13
CA ALA A 177 -38.94 -31.12 -0.92
C ALA A 177 -38.19 -29.82 -0.61
N PRO A 178 -37.07 -29.53 -1.30
CA PRO A 178 -36.37 -28.27 -1.17
C PRO A 178 -37.25 -27.09 -1.61
N PHE A 179 -37.13 -25.97 -0.91
CA PHE A 179 -37.81 -24.73 -1.29
C PHE A 179 -37.38 -24.28 -2.70
N GLY A 180 -38.28 -23.60 -3.41
CA GLY A 180 -38.04 -23.09 -4.76
C GLY A 180 -38.08 -24.15 -5.88
N THR A 181 -38.17 -25.43 -5.54
CA THR A 181 -38.25 -26.53 -6.50
C THR A 181 -39.52 -27.37 -6.30
N THR A 182 -40.08 -27.88 -7.39
CA THR A 182 -41.13 -28.91 -7.31
C THR A 182 -40.46 -30.27 -7.17
N THR A 183 -40.86 -31.04 -6.17
CA THR A 183 -40.42 -32.42 -5.97
C THR A 183 -41.57 -33.39 -6.23
N SER A 184 -41.30 -34.44 -7.01
CA SER A 184 -42.23 -35.53 -7.28
C SER A 184 -41.95 -36.70 -6.34
N ILE A 185 -42.99 -37.22 -5.69
CA ILE A 185 -42.94 -38.37 -4.79
C ILE A 185 -43.91 -39.41 -5.34
N ASN A 186 -43.43 -40.61 -5.68
CA ASN A 186 -44.32 -41.71 -6.08
C ASN A 186 -44.96 -42.31 -4.83
N ILE A 187 -46.27 -42.12 -4.70
CA ILE A 187 -47.09 -42.49 -3.53
C ILE A 187 -47.84 -43.81 -3.74
N LEU A 188 -47.81 -44.39 -4.94
CA LEU A 188 -48.43 -45.71 -5.20
C LEU A 188 -47.41 -46.85 -5.24
N ASN A 189 -46.11 -46.55 -5.15
CA ASN A 189 -45.06 -47.56 -5.34
C ASN A 189 -44.98 -48.59 -4.18
N ASN A 190 -45.49 -48.23 -3.02
CA ASN A 190 -45.59 -49.04 -1.80
C ASN A 190 -47.03 -49.35 -1.43
N ASP A 191 -47.99 -48.88 -2.21
CA ASP A 191 -49.40 -49.20 -2.07
C ASP A 191 -49.70 -50.45 -2.92
N ASP A 192 -50.79 -51.15 -2.64
CA ASP A 192 -51.28 -52.20 -3.54
C ASP A 192 -52.02 -51.64 -4.76
N PHE A 193 -52.55 -50.42 -4.72
CA PHE A 193 -53.18 -49.77 -5.89
C PHE A 193 -52.25 -49.55 -7.10
N LEU A 194 -52.65 -50.00 -8.30
CA LEU A 194 -51.87 -49.81 -9.54
C LEU A 194 -52.02 -48.40 -10.17
N ALA A 195 -50.89 -47.82 -10.60
CA ALA A 195 -50.89 -46.60 -11.39
C ALA A 195 -51.50 -46.82 -12.80
N ASN A 196 -52.15 -45.79 -13.36
CA ASN A 196 -52.79 -45.82 -14.69
C ASN A 196 -53.91 -46.88 -14.85
N ASP A 197 -54.53 -47.35 -13.76
CA ASP A 197 -55.67 -48.29 -13.81
C ASP A 197 -57.05 -47.62 -13.63
N GLY A 198 -57.12 -46.30 -13.78
CA GLY A 198 -58.37 -45.54 -13.57
C GLY A 198 -58.59 -45.11 -12.12
N ASN A 199 -57.60 -45.34 -11.26
CA ASN A 199 -57.57 -44.87 -9.89
C ASN A 199 -57.78 -43.36 -9.78
N THR A 200 -58.43 -42.95 -8.70
CA THR A 200 -58.55 -41.54 -8.32
C THR A 200 -57.76 -41.30 -7.05
N ILE A 201 -56.97 -40.22 -7.03
CA ILE A 201 -56.19 -39.80 -5.86
C ILE A 201 -56.68 -38.43 -5.45
N THR A 202 -57.08 -38.28 -4.19
CA THR A 202 -57.58 -37.01 -3.67
C THR A 202 -56.95 -36.64 -2.34
N ARG A 203 -56.75 -35.34 -2.12
CA ARG A 203 -56.31 -34.84 -0.81
C ARG A 203 -57.49 -34.77 0.14
N THR A 204 -57.39 -35.44 1.27
CA THR A 204 -58.38 -35.45 2.35
C THR A 204 -57.94 -34.65 3.58
N GLY A 205 -56.65 -34.30 3.69
CA GLY A 205 -56.14 -33.51 4.82
C GLY A 205 -54.64 -33.11 4.74
N GLY A 206 -54.02 -32.93 5.91
CA GLY A 206 -52.59 -32.60 6.07
C GLY A 206 -52.29 -31.12 6.37
N THR A 207 -51.06 -30.84 6.79
CA THR A 207 -50.59 -29.49 7.17
C THR A 207 -49.94 -28.71 6.02
N ALA A 208 -49.62 -29.35 4.89
CA ALA A 208 -48.99 -28.69 3.75
C ALA A 208 -49.88 -27.57 3.17
N GLY A 209 -49.35 -26.35 3.16
CA GLY A 209 -49.91 -25.14 2.55
C GLY A 209 -49.40 -24.86 1.13
N GLY A 210 -48.29 -25.49 0.71
CA GLY A 210 -47.74 -25.43 -0.65
C GLY A 210 -48.67 -25.94 -1.75
N THR A 211 -48.18 -25.87 -2.99
CA THR A 211 -48.93 -26.34 -4.17
C THR A 211 -48.78 -27.85 -4.28
N ILE A 212 -49.90 -28.57 -4.39
CA ILE A 212 -49.94 -30.04 -4.51
C ILE A 212 -50.68 -30.39 -5.79
N VAL A 213 -50.10 -31.28 -6.60
CA VAL A 213 -50.74 -31.86 -7.79
C VAL A 213 -50.57 -33.38 -7.72
N PHE A 214 -51.65 -34.12 -7.94
CA PHE A 214 -51.59 -35.58 -8.07
C PHE A 214 -51.68 -35.99 -9.53
N ASP A 215 -50.85 -36.94 -9.92
CA ASP A 215 -50.94 -37.63 -11.19
C ASP A 215 -51.30 -39.11 -10.95
N PRO A 216 -52.59 -39.49 -11.10
CA PRO A 216 -53.00 -40.89 -10.94
C PRO A 216 -52.51 -41.81 -12.07
N ILE A 217 -51.98 -41.27 -13.16
CA ILE A 217 -51.39 -42.06 -14.25
C ILE A 217 -50.00 -42.55 -13.85
N THR A 218 -49.20 -41.70 -13.21
CA THR A 218 -47.85 -42.07 -12.75
C THR A 218 -47.81 -42.53 -11.30
N GLY A 219 -48.84 -42.24 -10.51
CA GLY A 219 -48.88 -42.48 -9.08
C GLY A 219 -48.09 -41.44 -8.28
N GLU A 220 -47.82 -40.27 -8.86
CA GLU A 220 -46.95 -39.25 -8.27
C GLU A 220 -47.73 -38.10 -7.61
N LEU A 221 -47.18 -37.62 -6.51
CA LEU A 221 -47.51 -36.36 -5.85
C LEU A 221 -46.40 -35.36 -6.14
N ASP A 222 -46.74 -34.28 -6.85
CA ASP A 222 -45.87 -33.13 -7.04
C ASP A 222 -46.14 -32.09 -5.95
N TYR A 223 -45.08 -31.68 -5.25
CA TYR A 223 -45.16 -30.67 -4.19
C TYR A 223 -44.16 -29.54 -4.37
N THR A 224 -44.66 -28.30 -4.28
CA THR A 224 -43.85 -27.07 -4.22
C THR A 224 -44.10 -26.36 -2.89
N PRO A 225 -43.10 -26.28 -1.99
CA PRO A 225 -43.26 -25.67 -0.67
C PRO A 225 -43.49 -24.15 -0.69
N LEU A 226 -44.22 -23.62 0.30
CA LEU A 226 -44.23 -22.19 0.64
C LEU A 226 -42.98 -21.80 1.44
N ALA A 227 -42.58 -20.53 1.36
CA ALA A 227 -41.47 -19.99 2.15
C ALA A 227 -41.70 -20.16 3.67
N THR A 228 -42.95 -20.11 4.13
CA THR A 228 -43.31 -20.29 5.56
C THR A 228 -43.16 -21.74 6.06
N GLU A 229 -42.88 -22.69 5.17
CA GLU A 229 -42.75 -24.12 5.48
C GLU A 229 -41.27 -24.55 5.58
N VAL A 230 -40.32 -23.66 5.26
CA VAL A 230 -38.88 -23.95 5.31
C VAL A 230 -38.42 -24.32 6.71
N GLY A 231 -37.62 -25.39 6.81
CA GLY A 231 -37.13 -25.90 8.10
C GLY A 231 -38.19 -26.64 8.92
N THR A 232 -39.36 -26.93 8.33
CA THR A 232 -40.44 -27.67 8.98
C THR A 232 -40.68 -29.00 8.29
N THR A 233 -41.48 -29.85 8.95
CA THR A 233 -42.05 -31.05 8.35
C THR A 233 -43.55 -30.82 8.18
N VAL A 234 -44.05 -31.05 6.97
CA VAL A 234 -45.47 -30.94 6.65
C VAL A 234 -46.03 -32.31 6.26
N THR A 235 -47.34 -32.44 6.28
CA THR A 235 -48.03 -33.67 5.87
C THR A 235 -49.06 -33.42 4.79
N VAL A 236 -49.27 -34.41 3.93
CA VAL A 236 -50.39 -34.50 3.00
C VAL A 236 -51.13 -35.80 3.31
N VAL A 237 -52.41 -35.73 3.65
CA VAL A 237 -53.25 -36.93 3.81
C VAL A 237 -54.01 -37.11 2.51
N TYR A 238 -53.86 -38.28 1.89
CA TYR A 238 -54.49 -38.63 0.62
C TYR A 238 -55.37 -39.88 0.76
N GLU A 239 -56.33 -40.00 -0.15
CA GLU A 239 -57.18 -41.16 -0.34
C GLU A 239 -57.04 -41.61 -1.80
N VAL A 240 -56.74 -42.89 -1.99
CA VAL A 240 -56.74 -43.55 -3.31
C VAL A 240 -57.95 -44.45 -3.39
N CYS A 241 -58.63 -44.42 -4.53
CA CYS A 241 -59.83 -45.23 -4.77
C CYS A 241 -59.81 -45.87 -6.16
N GLN A 242 -60.15 -47.16 -6.21
CA GLN A 242 -60.59 -47.84 -7.40
C GLN A 242 -62.11 -48.08 -7.34
N GLY A 243 -62.86 -47.25 -8.08
CA GLY A 243 -64.32 -47.23 -7.99
C GLY A 243 -64.83 -46.86 -6.59
N THR A 244 -65.26 -47.86 -5.82
CA THR A 244 -65.74 -47.70 -4.42
C THR A 244 -64.81 -48.32 -3.38
N VAL A 245 -63.75 -49.00 -3.81
CA VAL A 245 -62.71 -49.57 -2.96
C VAL A 245 -61.69 -48.46 -2.72
N CYS A 246 -61.43 -48.11 -1.47
CA CYS A 246 -60.58 -46.98 -1.12
C CYS A 246 -59.78 -47.26 0.15
N ASP A 247 -58.59 -46.69 0.24
CA ASP A 247 -57.84 -46.58 1.49
C ASP A 247 -57.11 -45.23 1.61
N GLN A 248 -56.68 -44.87 2.82
CA GLN A 248 -56.02 -43.60 3.14
C GLN A 248 -54.61 -43.76 3.71
N ALA A 249 -53.72 -42.88 3.24
CA ALA A 249 -52.35 -42.78 3.73
C ALA A 249 -51.89 -41.33 3.86
N THR A 250 -50.72 -41.15 4.48
CA THR A 250 -50.11 -39.86 4.74
C THR A 250 -48.70 -39.78 4.16
N VAL A 251 -48.44 -38.74 3.37
CA VAL A 251 -47.08 -38.36 2.96
C VAL A 251 -46.50 -37.39 3.98
N THR A 252 -45.34 -37.74 4.56
CA THR A 252 -44.56 -36.84 5.43
C THR A 252 -43.44 -36.19 4.63
N ILE A 253 -43.50 -34.87 4.46
CA ILE A 253 -42.54 -34.12 3.63
C ILE A 253 -41.68 -33.25 4.54
N THR A 254 -40.37 -33.47 4.52
CA THR A 254 -39.41 -32.58 5.17
C THR A 254 -39.01 -31.48 4.20
N ILE A 255 -39.16 -30.22 4.61
CA ILE A 255 -38.59 -29.09 3.91
C ILE A 255 -37.30 -28.76 4.66
N PRO A 256 -36.12 -29.06 4.10
CA PRO A 256 -34.87 -28.74 4.75
C PRO A 256 -34.83 -27.26 5.12
N ALA A 257 -34.35 -26.93 6.32
CA ALA A 257 -33.86 -25.58 6.57
C ALA A 257 -32.74 -25.38 5.54
N SER A 258 -32.97 -24.45 4.62
CA SER A 258 -32.31 -24.37 3.32
C SER A 258 -30.78 -24.41 3.45
N GLY A 259 -30.15 -25.04 2.47
CA GLY A 259 -28.77 -24.72 2.15
C GLY A 259 -28.63 -23.22 1.88
N ASP A 260 -27.39 -22.77 1.94
CA ASP A 260 -26.93 -21.48 1.47
C ASP A 260 -26.32 -21.77 0.09
N SER A 261 -27.05 -21.42 -0.96
CA SER A 261 -26.78 -21.86 -2.33
C SER A 261 -25.52 -21.22 -2.93
N ASP A 262 -25.16 -20.02 -2.50
CA ASP A 262 -23.96 -19.31 -2.96
C ASP A 262 -22.82 -19.22 -1.94
N GLY A 263 -23.08 -19.67 -0.71
CA GLY A 263 -22.09 -19.78 0.35
C GLY A 263 -21.86 -18.47 1.11
N ASP A 264 -22.72 -17.46 1.04
CA ASP A 264 -22.53 -16.17 1.70
C ASP A 264 -22.89 -16.16 3.21
N GLY A 265 -23.35 -17.29 3.75
CA GLY A 265 -23.74 -17.47 5.14
C GLY A 265 -25.16 -17.00 5.47
N VAL A 266 -25.89 -16.42 4.50
CA VAL A 266 -27.32 -16.15 4.55
C VAL A 266 -28.05 -17.35 3.93
N THR A 267 -29.18 -17.73 4.52
CA THR A 267 -29.98 -18.82 3.94
C THR A 267 -30.79 -18.33 2.75
N ASP A 268 -30.97 -19.13 1.70
CA ASP A 268 -31.83 -18.81 0.55
C ASP A 268 -33.23 -18.28 0.95
N ALA A 269 -33.78 -18.79 2.06
CA ALA A 269 -35.07 -18.35 2.59
C ALA A 269 -35.03 -16.93 3.20
N GLN A 270 -33.95 -16.60 3.90
CA GLN A 270 -33.73 -15.28 4.49
C GLN A 270 -33.42 -14.23 3.40
N GLU A 271 -32.70 -14.62 2.35
CA GLU A 271 -32.44 -13.75 1.21
C GLU A 271 -33.72 -13.36 0.46
N SER A 272 -34.67 -14.29 0.32
CA SER A 272 -35.98 -13.94 -0.24
C SER A 272 -36.75 -12.93 0.63
N ILE A 273 -36.53 -12.90 1.94
CA ILE A 273 -37.13 -11.92 2.85
C ILE A 273 -36.44 -10.55 2.68
N ASP A 274 -35.11 -10.56 2.57
CA ASP A 274 -34.30 -9.36 2.46
C ASP A 274 -34.28 -8.78 1.03
N GLY A 275 -34.73 -9.55 0.04
CA GLY A 275 -34.75 -9.17 -1.37
C GLY A 275 -33.39 -9.29 -2.05
N THR A 276 -32.52 -10.16 -1.53
CA THR A 276 -31.22 -10.51 -2.13
C THR A 276 -31.34 -11.74 -3.05
N ASP A 277 -30.31 -12.03 -3.85
CA ASP A 277 -30.27 -13.11 -4.84
C ASP A 277 -29.54 -14.36 -4.30
N PRO A 278 -30.25 -15.48 -4.05
CA PRO A 278 -29.68 -16.69 -3.46
C PRO A 278 -28.60 -17.43 -4.23
N ASN A 279 -28.15 -16.90 -5.37
CA ASN A 279 -27.10 -17.51 -6.19
C ASN A 279 -25.93 -16.54 -6.42
N ASN A 280 -25.89 -15.43 -5.71
CA ASN A 280 -24.88 -14.40 -5.86
C ASN A 280 -24.34 -13.99 -4.48
N PRO A 281 -23.12 -14.43 -4.12
CA PRO A 281 -22.61 -14.24 -2.76
C PRO A 281 -22.22 -12.78 -2.46
N CYS A 282 -22.28 -11.90 -3.47
CA CYS A 282 -22.12 -10.45 -3.31
C CYS A 282 -23.44 -9.71 -3.11
N SER A 283 -24.55 -10.43 -3.14
CA SER A 283 -25.89 -9.91 -2.88
C SER A 283 -26.34 -10.43 -1.52
N LEU A 284 -25.91 -9.78 -0.45
CA LEU A 284 -26.27 -10.20 0.91
C LEU A 284 -26.66 -9.02 1.81
N VAL A 285 -27.38 -9.32 2.88
CA VAL A 285 -27.53 -8.42 4.03
C VAL A 285 -26.70 -8.98 5.16
N LEU A 286 -25.58 -8.32 5.49
CA LEU A 286 -24.61 -8.81 6.48
C LEU A 286 -25.23 -9.11 7.86
N ALA A 287 -26.25 -8.34 8.26
CA ALA A 287 -26.97 -8.56 9.52
C ALA A 287 -27.85 -9.83 9.54
N SER A 288 -28.07 -10.45 8.38
CA SER A 288 -28.89 -11.64 8.18
C SER A 288 -28.08 -12.93 8.09
N VAL A 289 -26.75 -12.84 8.11
CA VAL A 289 -25.85 -14.00 8.18
C VAL A 289 -26.20 -14.83 9.42
N SER A 290 -26.44 -16.12 9.20
CA SER A 290 -26.85 -17.06 10.25
C SER A 290 -26.17 -18.43 10.14
N GLN A 291 -25.34 -18.63 9.12
CA GLN A 291 -24.53 -19.82 8.89
C GLN A 291 -23.06 -19.45 8.67
N ILE A 292 -22.19 -20.47 8.62
CA ILE A 292 -20.79 -20.28 8.25
C ILE A 292 -20.74 -19.98 6.76
N ALA A 293 -20.22 -18.82 6.38
CA ALA A 293 -19.99 -18.51 4.98
C ALA A 293 -18.90 -19.44 4.41
N THR A 294 -19.10 -19.93 3.20
CA THR A 294 -18.17 -20.81 2.47
C THR A 294 -17.72 -20.23 1.13
N SER A 295 -18.27 -19.09 0.74
CA SER A 295 -17.92 -18.37 -0.47
C SER A 295 -16.45 -17.93 -0.45
N THR A 296 -15.67 -18.45 -1.40
CA THR A 296 -14.27 -18.08 -1.62
C THR A 296 -14.12 -16.93 -2.62
N GLY A 297 -15.22 -16.25 -2.95
CA GLY A 297 -15.20 -15.04 -3.76
C GLY A 297 -14.68 -13.84 -2.96
N ASP A 298 -14.47 -12.73 -3.65
CA ASP A 298 -14.07 -11.42 -3.12
C ASP A 298 -14.95 -10.39 -3.82
N CYS A 299 -15.90 -9.84 -3.07
CA CYS A 299 -16.99 -9.04 -3.64
C CYS A 299 -16.67 -7.56 -3.80
N ASP A 300 -15.71 -7.03 -3.06
CA ASP A 300 -15.26 -5.65 -3.17
C ASP A 300 -13.85 -5.48 -3.74
N GLY A 301 -13.14 -6.59 -3.94
CA GLY A 301 -11.84 -6.66 -4.59
C GLY A 301 -10.68 -6.35 -3.66
N ASP A 302 -10.83 -6.42 -2.35
CA ASP A 302 -9.74 -6.12 -1.40
C ASP A 302 -8.73 -7.27 -1.21
N GLY A 303 -8.94 -8.41 -1.88
CA GLY A 303 -8.06 -9.58 -1.81
C GLY A 303 -8.32 -10.50 -0.60
N VAL A 304 -9.30 -10.17 0.24
CA VAL A 304 -9.83 -11.04 1.30
C VAL A 304 -11.07 -11.76 0.76
N THR A 305 -11.24 -13.03 1.12
CA THR A 305 -12.45 -13.77 0.71
C THR A 305 -13.64 -13.40 1.57
N ASN A 306 -14.85 -13.36 1.00
CA ASN A 306 -16.10 -13.11 1.74
C ASN A 306 -16.23 -13.99 2.98
N ALA A 307 -15.89 -15.29 2.86
CA ALA A 307 -15.93 -16.22 3.99
C ALA A 307 -14.92 -15.87 5.10
N ALA A 308 -13.74 -15.33 4.77
CA ALA A 308 -12.76 -14.92 5.77
C ALA A 308 -13.23 -13.68 6.55
N GLU A 309 -13.90 -12.76 5.87
CA GLU A 309 -14.44 -11.56 6.51
C GLU A 309 -15.65 -11.86 7.40
N ILE A 310 -16.60 -12.64 6.88
CA ILE A 310 -17.84 -12.98 7.60
C ILE A 310 -17.55 -13.86 8.83
N ASN A 311 -16.71 -14.87 8.68
CA ASN A 311 -16.44 -15.82 9.76
C ASN A 311 -15.30 -15.37 10.69
N GLY A 312 -14.47 -14.41 10.26
CA GLY A 312 -13.29 -13.98 10.98
C GLY A 312 -12.22 -15.08 11.15
N PRO A 313 -11.13 -14.78 11.89
CA PRO A 313 -10.04 -15.73 12.14
C PRO A 313 -10.44 -16.95 13.00
N ASP A 314 -11.53 -16.85 13.76
CA ASP A 314 -11.99 -17.91 14.67
C ASP A 314 -12.91 -18.93 13.97
N GLY A 315 -13.35 -18.65 12.74
CA GLY A 315 -14.17 -19.54 11.94
C GLY A 315 -15.56 -19.78 12.51
N ALA A 316 -16.09 -18.84 13.30
CA ALA A 316 -17.39 -18.94 13.94
C ALA A 316 -18.43 -18.04 13.27
N VAL A 317 -19.70 -18.51 13.25
CA VAL A 317 -20.83 -17.71 12.74
C VAL A 317 -20.99 -16.46 13.59
N GLY A 318 -20.89 -15.28 12.97
CA GLY A 318 -20.94 -14.00 13.68
C GLY A 318 -19.71 -13.71 14.54
N GLY A 319 -18.61 -14.45 14.34
CA GLY A 319 -17.28 -14.21 14.91
C GLY A 319 -16.39 -13.28 14.07
N GLY A 320 -16.94 -12.71 12.99
CA GLY A 320 -16.25 -11.78 12.09
C GLY A 320 -15.39 -10.75 12.83
N ASP A 321 -14.20 -10.47 12.29
CA ASP A 321 -13.24 -9.54 12.89
C ASP A 321 -13.58 -8.05 12.63
N GLY A 322 -14.80 -7.79 12.13
CA GLY A 322 -15.33 -6.46 11.86
C GLY A 322 -15.13 -5.98 10.42
N THR A 323 -14.64 -6.86 9.55
CA THR A 323 -14.51 -6.65 8.10
C THR A 323 -15.86 -6.83 7.37
N ASN A 324 -15.99 -6.33 6.14
CA ASN A 324 -17.26 -6.29 5.41
C ASN A 324 -17.03 -6.59 3.93
N PRO A 325 -17.58 -7.71 3.40
CA PRO A 325 -17.33 -8.18 2.02
C PRO A 325 -17.72 -7.26 0.87
N THR A 326 -18.30 -6.12 1.17
CA THR A 326 -18.78 -5.17 0.16
C THR A 326 -18.15 -3.78 0.33
N ASN A 327 -17.17 -3.65 1.22
CA ASN A 327 -16.46 -2.41 1.48
C ASN A 327 -14.94 -2.66 1.51
N PRO A 328 -14.21 -2.28 0.45
CA PRO A 328 -12.81 -2.67 0.29
C PRO A 328 -11.86 -1.93 1.25
N CYS A 329 -12.37 -0.98 2.04
CA CYS A 329 -11.64 -0.31 3.13
C CYS A 329 -11.95 -0.91 4.50
N SER A 330 -12.66 -2.04 4.54
CA SER A 330 -12.97 -2.76 5.76
C SER A 330 -12.00 -3.89 6.05
N LEU A 331 -11.03 -4.13 5.16
CA LEU A 331 -10.17 -5.30 5.14
C LEU A 331 -9.27 -5.44 6.36
N ASN A 332 -8.84 -6.67 6.60
CA ASN A 332 -7.74 -7.00 7.49
C ASN A 332 -6.59 -7.56 6.63
N VAL A 333 -5.52 -6.77 6.49
CA VAL A 333 -4.38 -7.09 5.61
C VAL A 333 -3.78 -8.48 5.89
N SER A 334 -3.85 -8.95 7.14
CA SER A 334 -3.34 -10.28 7.50
C SER A 334 -4.14 -11.46 6.93
N GLN A 335 -5.34 -11.21 6.41
CA GLN A 335 -6.23 -12.21 5.80
C GLN A 335 -6.22 -12.19 4.26
N VAL A 336 -5.45 -11.29 3.65
CA VAL A 336 -5.31 -11.25 2.19
C VAL A 336 -4.75 -12.57 1.69
N THR A 337 -5.48 -13.19 0.76
CA THR A 337 -5.08 -14.46 0.12
C THR A 337 -5.34 -14.48 -1.38
N LEU A 338 -6.08 -13.51 -1.89
CA LEU A 338 -6.39 -13.32 -3.31
C LEU A 338 -5.69 -12.07 -3.84
N THR A 339 -5.45 -12.05 -5.14
CA THR A 339 -5.01 -10.84 -5.84
C THR A 339 -6.10 -9.79 -5.74
N ALA A 340 -5.79 -8.66 -5.09
CA ALA A 340 -6.71 -7.55 -4.95
C ALA A 340 -6.99 -6.89 -6.31
N THR A 341 -8.21 -6.39 -6.49
CA THR A 341 -8.66 -5.70 -7.71
C THR A 341 -9.33 -4.35 -7.44
N SER A 342 -9.51 -3.98 -6.16
CA SER A 342 -10.05 -2.69 -5.74
C SER A 342 -9.13 -1.56 -6.24
N THR A 343 -9.69 -0.69 -7.09
CA THR A 343 -9.02 0.54 -7.53
C THR A 343 -9.33 1.72 -6.61
N GLY A 344 -9.90 1.45 -5.44
CA GLY A 344 -10.08 2.45 -4.37
C GLY A 344 -8.73 2.82 -3.75
N ASP A 345 -8.77 3.83 -2.89
CA ASP A 345 -7.65 4.35 -2.11
C ASP A 345 -8.23 4.65 -0.71
N CYS A 346 -7.93 3.79 0.25
CA CYS A 346 -8.64 3.76 1.53
C CYS A 346 -8.06 4.71 2.57
N ASP A 347 -6.75 4.94 2.56
CA ASP A 347 -6.07 5.89 3.44
C ASP A 347 -5.82 7.26 2.79
N GLY A 348 -5.99 7.36 1.47
CA GLY A 348 -5.91 8.58 0.71
C GLY A 348 -4.49 8.99 0.35
N ASP A 349 -3.51 8.09 0.38
CA ASP A 349 -2.11 8.36 0.02
C ASP A 349 -1.90 8.51 -1.51
N GLY A 350 -2.88 8.11 -2.31
CA GLY A 350 -2.88 8.18 -3.75
C GLY A 350 -2.40 6.91 -4.46
N VAL A 351 -2.02 5.86 -3.73
CA VAL A 351 -1.83 4.50 -4.24
C VAL A 351 -3.18 3.77 -4.19
N THR A 352 -3.42 2.84 -5.11
CA THR A 352 -4.68 2.06 -5.05
C THR A 352 -4.50 0.85 -4.14
N ASN A 353 -5.56 0.43 -3.44
CA ASN A 353 -5.52 -0.75 -2.59
C ASN A 353 -4.94 -1.98 -3.32
N ALA A 354 -5.29 -2.16 -4.60
CA ALA A 354 -4.76 -3.26 -5.40
C ALA A 354 -3.25 -3.15 -5.63
N ASP A 355 -2.70 -1.97 -5.85
CA ASP A 355 -1.26 -1.78 -6.05
C ASP A 355 -0.48 -1.99 -4.75
N GLU A 356 -1.03 -1.56 -3.61
CA GLU A 356 -0.43 -1.76 -2.29
C GLU A 356 -0.43 -3.23 -1.86
N ILE A 357 -1.59 -3.88 -1.98
CA ILE A 357 -1.79 -5.26 -1.52
C ILE A 357 -1.04 -6.23 -2.43
N ASN A 358 -1.02 -6.00 -3.74
CA ASN A 358 -0.33 -6.88 -4.68
C ASN A 358 1.15 -6.54 -4.86
N GLY A 359 1.60 -5.38 -4.38
CA GLY A 359 2.95 -4.90 -4.59
C GLY A 359 3.29 -4.64 -6.07
N THR A 360 4.54 -4.24 -6.31
CA THR A 360 5.05 -3.94 -7.65
C THR A 360 5.15 -5.17 -8.56
N ASP A 361 5.22 -6.36 -7.98
CA ASP A 361 5.27 -7.62 -8.72
C ASP A 361 3.88 -8.21 -9.06
N GLY A 362 2.81 -7.60 -8.54
CA GLY A 362 1.42 -7.98 -8.80
C GLY A 362 0.99 -9.26 -8.08
N ASN A 363 1.73 -9.69 -7.04
CA ASN A 363 1.43 -10.87 -6.25
C ASN A 363 1.33 -10.53 -4.75
N PRO A 364 0.15 -10.68 -4.13
CA PRO A 364 -0.05 -10.31 -2.73
C PRO A 364 0.67 -11.23 -1.73
N LEU A 365 1.19 -12.38 -2.17
CA LEU A 365 1.91 -13.32 -1.30
C LEU A 365 3.42 -13.03 -1.22
N THR A 366 3.92 -12.10 -2.01
CA THR A 366 5.32 -11.62 -1.99
C THR A 366 5.44 -10.36 -1.15
N THR A 367 5.27 -10.51 0.16
CA THR A 367 5.19 -9.42 1.17
C THR A 367 6.40 -8.46 1.27
N THR A 368 7.41 -8.57 0.41
CA THR A 368 8.61 -7.72 0.46
C THR A 368 8.41 -6.33 -0.13
N ASP A 369 7.44 -6.17 -1.01
CA ASP A 369 7.13 -4.92 -1.72
C ASP A 369 5.64 -4.54 -1.62
N ASN A 370 4.88 -5.23 -0.76
CA ASN A 370 3.52 -4.83 -0.41
C ASN A 370 3.55 -3.72 0.65
N THR A 371 2.48 -2.94 0.70
CA THR A 371 2.24 -1.92 1.73
C THR A 371 0.83 -2.08 2.33
N ASP A 372 0.53 -1.38 3.43
CA ASP A 372 -0.77 -1.44 4.11
C ASP A 372 -1.74 -0.40 3.58
N ALA A 373 -2.76 -0.85 2.84
CA ALA A 373 -3.79 0.02 2.25
C ALA A 373 -4.68 0.81 3.22
N ASN A 374 -4.46 0.69 4.53
CA ASN A 374 -5.11 1.54 5.54
C ASN A 374 -4.11 2.43 6.31
N ASP A 375 -2.82 2.36 6.01
CA ASP A 375 -1.78 3.17 6.63
C ASP A 375 -1.23 4.19 5.62
N PRO A 376 -1.64 5.47 5.71
CA PRO A 376 -1.25 6.50 4.74
C PRO A 376 0.27 6.78 4.70
N CYS A 377 1.03 6.21 5.63
CA CYS A 377 2.47 6.33 5.74
C CYS A 377 3.24 5.06 5.34
N ASP A 378 2.55 4.00 4.90
CA ASP A 378 3.14 2.80 4.35
C ASP A 378 2.78 2.71 2.87
N TYR A 379 3.65 3.22 1.99
CA TYR A 379 3.36 3.25 0.56
C TYR A 379 4.61 3.21 -0.32
N ASN A 380 4.43 2.71 -1.54
CA ASN A 380 5.46 2.75 -2.57
C ASN A 380 5.39 4.07 -3.34
N ALA A 381 6.31 4.99 -3.07
CA ALA A 381 6.36 6.31 -3.73
C ALA A 381 6.42 6.28 -5.27
N VAL A 382 6.81 5.15 -5.88
CA VAL A 382 6.81 4.96 -7.34
C VAL A 382 5.39 4.81 -7.90
N ASP A 383 4.48 4.26 -7.11
CA ASP A 383 3.10 3.96 -7.50
C ASP A 383 2.12 5.07 -7.08
N GLN A 384 2.60 6.05 -6.32
CA GLN A 384 1.79 7.15 -5.82
C GLN A 384 1.19 8.01 -6.95
N GLY A 385 -0.13 8.09 -6.95
CA GLY A 385 -0.93 8.90 -7.86
C GLY A 385 -1.16 10.32 -7.34
N THR A 386 -2.44 10.69 -7.19
CA THR A 386 -2.84 12.00 -6.64
C THR A 386 -3.36 11.80 -5.22
N PRO A 387 -2.59 12.19 -4.19
CA PRO A 387 -2.99 12.00 -2.81
C PRO A 387 -4.20 12.87 -2.44
N SER A 388 -4.89 12.46 -1.38
CA SER A 388 -6.01 13.19 -0.79
C SER A 388 -5.54 14.45 -0.05
N ALA A 389 -6.47 15.39 0.17
CA ALA A 389 -6.19 16.56 1.00
C ALA A 389 -5.91 16.21 2.47
N THR A 390 -6.37 15.04 2.94
CA THR A 390 -6.10 14.54 4.29
C THR A 390 -4.65 14.09 4.39
N TRP A 391 -4.16 13.32 3.42
CA TRP A 391 -2.78 12.88 3.34
C TRP A 391 -1.81 14.07 3.22
N LEU A 392 -2.11 15.04 2.36
CA LEU A 392 -1.27 16.25 2.20
C LEU A 392 -1.11 17.09 3.49
N ALA A 393 -2.04 16.93 4.44
CA ALA A 393 -2.01 17.62 5.72
C ALA A 393 -1.51 16.73 6.88
N ALA A 394 -1.31 15.44 6.64
CA ALA A 394 -0.64 14.54 7.55
C ALA A 394 0.87 14.81 7.56
N ASP A 395 1.55 14.23 8.54
CA ASP A 395 2.99 14.32 8.75
C ASP A 395 3.40 12.90 9.16
N CYS A 396 3.93 12.16 8.18
CA CYS A 396 4.12 10.72 8.30
C CYS A 396 5.37 10.34 9.08
N ASP A 397 6.40 11.17 9.07
CA ASP A 397 7.63 10.93 9.81
C ASP A 397 7.72 11.68 11.15
N GLY A 398 6.79 12.62 11.37
CA GLY A 398 6.59 13.35 12.62
C GLY A 398 7.58 14.50 12.81
N ASP A 399 8.17 15.02 11.73
CA ASP A 399 9.18 16.07 11.77
C ASP A 399 8.61 17.50 11.74
N GLY A 400 7.28 17.62 11.71
CA GLY A 400 6.53 18.88 11.73
C GLY A 400 6.23 19.46 10.35
N ASN A 401 6.74 18.88 9.26
CA ASN A 401 6.42 19.29 7.91
C ASN A 401 5.31 18.41 7.31
N PRO A 402 4.18 18.99 6.88
CA PRO A 402 3.13 18.20 6.28
C PRO A 402 3.57 17.58 4.95
N ASN A 403 3.12 16.36 4.68
CA ASN A 403 3.46 15.57 3.48
C ASN A 403 3.33 16.35 2.16
N GLY A 404 2.41 17.33 2.06
CA GLY A 404 2.22 18.15 0.86
C GLY A 404 3.27 19.24 0.62
N THR A 405 4.07 19.59 1.62
CA THR A 405 5.20 20.53 1.55
C THR A 405 6.55 19.88 1.86
N ASP A 406 6.51 18.64 2.28
CA ASP A 406 7.63 17.76 2.60
C ASP A 406 8.19 17.08 1.35
N ASN A 407 9.53 17.05 1.25
CA ASN A 407 10.22 16.41 0.13
C ASN A 407 10.58 14.94 0.41
N ASN A 408 10.62 14.52 1.67
CA ASN A 408 10.84 13.15 2.11
C ASN A 408 9.78 12.69 3.16
N PRO A 409 8.50 12.53 2.79
CA PRO A 409 7.39 12.31 3.74
C PRO A 409 7.49 11.11 4.69
N LEU A 410 8.47 10.22 4.50
CA LEU A 410 8.65 9.01 5.31
C LEU A 410 9.91 9.06 6.18
N THR A 411 10.76 10.08 6.04
CA THR A 411 12.05 10.13 6.72
C THR A 411 12.47 11.57 7.04
N PRO A 412 12.71 11.90 8.32
CA PRO A 412 13.09 13.24 8.70
C PRO A 412 14.47 13.55 8.09
N SER A 413 14.63 14.73 7.48
CA SER A 413 15.87 15.07 6.81
C SER A 413 16.36 16.49 7.12
N ALA A 414 17.54 16.56 7.74
CA ALA A 414 18.33 17.78 7.85
C ALA A 414 19.45 17.76 6.79
N LEU A 415 19.52 18.80 5.96
CA LEU A 415 20.49 18.93 4.89
C LEU A 415 21.65 19.84 5.28
N ASN A 416 22.83 19.58 4.72
CA ASN A 416 24.01 20.39 5.03
C ASN A 416 23.88 21.80 4.46
N ASP A 417 24.30 22.77 5.28
CA ASP A 417 24.29 24.18 4.94
C ASP A 417 25.69 24.72 4.68
N SER A 418 25.74 25.90 4.07
CA SER A 418 26.97 26.66 3.99
C SER A 418 26.74 28.15 4.07
N GLY A 419 27.73 28.86 4.61
CA GLY A 419 27.71 30.31 4.72
C GLY A 419 29.10 30.91 4.83
N THR A 420 29.15 32.23 4.81
CA THR A 420 30.38 33.00 4.99
C THR A 420 30.16 33.97 6.14
N ALA A 421 31.02 33.94 7.15
CA ALA A 421 30.92 34.82 8.31
C ALA A 421 32.19 35.69 8.43
N PRO A 422 32.12 36.99 8.11
CA PRO A 422 33.24 37.91 8.30
C PRO A 422 33.58 38.06 9.79
N PHE A 423 34.88 38.19 10.08
CA PHE A 423 35.35 38.48 11.43
C PHE A 423 34.75 39.80 11.96
N GLY A 424 34.55 39.90 13.27
CA GLY A 424 34.02 41.11 13.92
C GLY A 424 32.51 41.33 13.75
N THR A 425 31.81 40.50 12.97
CA THR A 425 30.36 40.59 12.77
C THR A 425 29.66 39.27 13.08
N THR A 426 28.40 39.34 13.53
CA THR A 426 27.53 38.17 13.64
C THR A 426 26.82 37.97 12.29
N THR A 427 26.92 36.77 11.74
CA THR A 427 26.22 36.38 10.51
C THR A 427 25.13 35.37 10.83
N SER A 428 23.94 35.59 10.30
CA SER A 428 22.79 34.68 10.41
C SER A 428 22.71 33.79 9.16
N ILE A 429 22.60 32.48 9.35
CA ILE A 429 22.42 31.48 8.30
C ILE A 429 21.10 30.77 8.58
N ASN A 430 20.15 30.80 7.66
CA ASN A 430 18.92 30.02 7.80
C ASN A 430 19.24 28.56 7.46
N ILE A 431 19.17 27.71 8.47
CA ILE A 431 19.53 26.29 8.43
C ILE A 431 18.31 25.38 8.25
N LEU A 432 17.09 25.93 8.29
CA LEU A 432 15.86 25.15 8.09
C LEU A 432 15.24 25.35 6.70
N ASN A 433 15.86 26.12 5.80
CA ASN A 433 15.23 26.49 4.52
C ASN A 433 15.20 25.36 3.48
N ASN A 434 16.12 24.41 3.65
CA ASN A 434 16.43 23.26 2.82
C ASN A 434 16.23 21.97 3.60
N ASP A 435 15.98 22.08 4.89
CA ASP A 435 15.62 20.97 5.75
C ASP A 435 14.14 20.68 5.64
N ASP A 436 13.79 19.48 6.09
CA ASP A 436 12.42 19.02 6.18
C ASP A 436 11.72 19.52 7.46
N PHE A 437 12.38 20.33 8.28
CA PHE A 437 11.80 20.85 9.52
C PHE A 437 11.28 22.28 9.37
N LEU A 438 10.01 22.53 9.72
CA LEU A 438 9.42 23.88 9.60
C LEU A 438 9.83 24.83 10.74
N ALA A 439 10.17 26.07 10.38
CA ALA A 439 10.43 27.13 11.35
C ALA A 439 9.17 27.50 12.16
N ASN A 440 9.35 27.89 13.43
CA ASN A 440 8.27 28.25 14.36
C ASN A 440 7.27 27.11 14.65
N ASP A 441 7.69 25.85 14.47
CA ASP A 441 6.82 24.69 14.75
C ASP A 441 7.11 24.00 16.10
N GLY A 442 7.97 24.61 16.94
CA GLY A 442 8.32 24.05 18.25
C GLY A 442 9.58 23.19 18.27
N ASN A 443 10.33 23.18 17.16
CA ASN A 443 11.60 22.49 17.01
C ASN A 443 12.58 22.86 18.13
N THR A 444 13.41 21.88 18.51
CA THR A 444 14.63 22.15 19.28
C THR A 444 15.84 21.99 18.38
N ILE A 445 16.71 22.99 18.33
CA ILE A 445 17.97 22.93 17.59
C ILE A 445 19.12 22.96 18.59
N THR A 446 20.01 21.98 18.52
CA THR A 446 21.15 21.88 19.44
C THR A 446 22.44 21.61 18.68
N ARG A 447 23.55 22.17 19.20
CA ARG A 447 24.87 21.84 18.68
C ARG A 447 25.33 20.51 19.25
N THR A 448 25.63 19.56 18.36
CA THR A 448 26.15 18.24 18.71
C THR A 448 27.65 18.09 18.40
N GLY A 449 28.23 18.99 17.59
CA GLY A 449 29.65 18.95 17.26
C GLY A 449 30.18 20.12 16.43
N GLY A 450 31.21 19.86 15.62
CA GLY A 450 31.84 20.83 14.72
C GLY A 450 33.11 21.50 15.26
N THR A 451 33.88 22.13 14.37
CA THR A 451 35.16 22.78 14.68
C THR A 451 35.05 24.24 15.09
N ALA A 452 33.89 24.87 14.95
CA ALA A 452 33.69 26.27 15.31
C ALA A 452 33.87 26.51 16.83
N GLY A 453 34.83 27.34 17.19
CA GLY A 453 35.11 27.85 18.53
C GLY A 453 34.45 29.20 18.85
N GLY A 454 33.96 29.92 17.83
CA GLY A 454 33.19 31.18 17.98
C GLY A 454 31.86 31.03 18.74
N THR A 455 31.17 32.16 18.90
CA THR A 455 29.86 32.18 19.57
C THR A 455 28.78 31.75 18.60
N ILE A 456 27.97 30.78 19.00
CA ILE A 456 26.87 30.21 18.21
C ILE A 456 25.57 30.37 19.01
N VAL A 457 24.53 30.87 18.36
CA VAL A 457 23.16 30.93 18.91
C VAL A 457 22.20 30.38 17.85
N PHE A 458 21.30 29.50 18.27
CA PHE A 458 20.22 29.03 17.41
C PHE A 458 18.92 29.73 17.77
N ASP A 459 18.17 30.17 16.77
CA ASP A 459 16.80 30.59 16.90
C ASP A 459 15.87 29.55 16.23
N PRO A 460 15.26 28.64 16.99
CA PRO A 460 14.34 27.64 16.44
C PRO A 460 13.03 28.25 15.92
N ILE A 461 12.70 29.50 16.26
CA ILE A 461 11.50 30.17 15.75
C ILE A 461 11.74 30.63 14.30
N THR A 462 12.92 31.16 14.01
CA THR A 462 13.26 31.63 12.65
C THR A 462 13.98 30.57 11.81
N GLY A 463 14.52 29.52 12.44
CA GLY A 463 15.36 28.52 11.79
C GLY A 463 16.77 29.03 11.51
N GLU A 464 17.24 30.04 12.25
CA GLU A 464 18.52 30.69 11.99
C GLU A 464 19.61 30.26 12.98
N LEU A 465 20.82 30.11 12.45
CA LEU A 465 22.08 29.97 13.18
C LEU A 465 22.82 31.31 13.08
N ASP A 466 22.98 31.98 14.22
CA ASP A 466 23.83 33.15 14.37
C ASP A 466 25.25 32.74 14.79
N TYR A 467 26.25 33.13 14.00
CA TYR A 467 27.65 32.82 14.28
C TYR A 467 28.53 34.07 14.28
N THR A 468 29.36 34.18 15.32
CA THR A 468 30.40 35.22 15.46
C THR A 468 31.77 34.56 15.57
N PRO A 469 32.67 34.70 14.58
CA PRO A 469 33.97 34.04 14.55
C PRO A 469 34.95 34.53 15.64
N LEU A 470 35.86 33.64 16.08
CA LEU A 470 37.08 34.02 16.82
C LEU A 470 38.17 34.49 15.86
N ALA A 471 39.09 35.32 16.35
CA ALA A 471 40.27 35.75 15.59
C ALA A 471 41.13 34.57 15.11
N THR A 472 41.19 33.47 15.88
CA THR A 472 41.96 32.26 15.50
C THR A 472 41.34 31.45 14.37
N GLU A 473 40.12 31.78 13.94
CA GLU A 473 39.39 31.08 12.88
C GLU A 473 39.50 31.81 11.53
N VAL A 474 40.09 33.01 11.50
CA VAL A 474 40.19 33.82 10.28
C VAL A 474 41.03 33.13 9.22
N GLY A 475 40.53 33.13 7.98
CA GLY A 475 41.16 32.45 6.85
C GLY A 475 40.99 30.93 6.86
N THR A 476 40.14 30.40 7.73
CA THR A 476 39.82 28.98 7.80
C THR A 476 38.35 28.71 7.44
N THR A 477 38.03 27.44 7.27
CA THR A 477 36.65 26.96 7.23
C THR A 477 36.38 26.18 8.49
N VAL A 478 35.30 26.53 9.18
CA VAL A 478 34.83 25.82 10.37
C VAL A 478 33.51 25.13 10.10
N THR A 479 33.17 24.17 10.94
CA THR A 479 31.88 23.48 10.88
C THR A 479 31.11 23.63 12.17
N VAL A 480 29.79 23.66 12.06
CA VAL A 480 28.87 23.44 13.17
C VAL A 480 28.04 22.21 12.84
N VAL A 481 28.13 21.17 13.66
CA VAL A 481 27.22 20.01 13.54
C VAL A 481 26.06 20.26 14.49
N TYR A 482 24.85 20.28 13.95
CA TYR A 482 23.62 20.50 14.70
C TYR A 482 22.68 19.30 14.55
N GLU A 483 21.79 19.20 15.53
CA GLU A 483 20.66 18.28 15.54
C GLU A 483 19.40 19.12 15.70
N VAL A 484 18.45 18.92 14.79
CA VAL A 484 17.10 19.49 14.87
C VAL A 484 16.15 18.37 15.25
N CYS A 485 15.22 18.65 16.17
CA CYS A 485 14.23 17.68 16.59
C CYS A 485 12.84 18.30 16.69
N GLN A 486 11.83 17.55 16.25
CA GLN A 486 10.44 17.69 16.68
C GLN A 486 10.08 16.59 17.68
N GLY A 487 9.95 16.98 18.95
CA GLY A 487 9.72 16.02 20.03
C GLY A 487 10.86 15.01 20.16
N THR A 488 10.66 13.79 19.64
CA THR A 488 11.67 12.71 19.64
C THR A 488 12.20 12.36 18.24
N VAL A 489 11.61 12.94 17.19
CA VAL A 489 12.05 12.78 15.80
C VAL A 489 13.17 13.77 15.57
N CYS A 490 14.33 13.32 15.11
CA CYS A 490 15.53 14.16 14.99
C CYS A 490 16.35 13.74 13.76
N ASP A 491 17.02 14.71 13.14
CA ASP A 491 18.10 14.45 12.19
C ASP A 491 19.27 15.43 12.39
N GLN A 492 20.44 15.09 11.84
CA GLN A 492 21.68 15.85 11.99
C GLN A 492 22.24 16.35 10.66
N ALA A 493 22.63 17.62 10.66
CA ALA A 493 23.29 18.27 9.54
C ALA A 493 24.51 19.08 9.98
N THR A 494 25.30 19.49 8.99
CA THR A 494 26.52 20.27 9.18
C THR A 494 26.43 21.58 8.42
N VAL A 495 26.60 22.70 9.14
CA VAL A 495 26.85 24.00 8.53
C VAL A 495 28.35 24.17 8.31
N THR A 496 28.75 24.40 7.06
CA THR A 496 30.14 24.73 6.70
C THR A 496 30.28 26.25 6.54
N ILE A 497 31.07 26.88 7.42
CA ILE A 497 31.22 28.33 7.47
C ILE A 497 32.63 28.72 7.05
N THR A 498 32.73 29.54 6.01
CA THR A 498 34.02 30.12 5.60
C THR A 498 34.22 31.46 6.29
N ILE A 499 35.38 31.64 6.93
CA ILE A 499 35.79 32.92 7.51
C ILE A 499 36.84 33.53 6.58
N PRO A 500 36.49 34.56 5.78
CA PRO A 500 37.43 35.16 4.84
C PRO A 500 38.66 35.72 5.56
N ALA A 501 39.85 35.50 4.98
CA ALA A 501 41.12 36.02 5.50
C ALA A 501 41.32 37.53 5.25
N SER A 502 40.45 38.16 4.45
CA SER A 502 40.80 39.32 3.63
C SER A 502 39.93 40.56 3.84
N GLY A 503 39.30 40.72 5.01
CA GLY A 503 38.81 42.04 5.40
C GLY A 503 40.02 42.94 5.69
N ASP A 504 40.11 44.06 4.97
CA ASP A 504 40.96 45.21 5.29
C ASP A 504 39.98 46.38 5.37
N SER A 505 39.48 46.62 6.58
CA SER A 505 38.32 47.46 6.85
C SER A 505 38.63 48.96 6.67
N ASP A 506 39.89 49.37 6.80
CA ASP A 506 40.34 50.75 6.60
C ASP A 506 41.19 50.98 5.34
N GLY A 507 41.55 49.91 4.64
CA GLY A 507 42.25 49.95 3.37
C GLY A 507 43.76 50.17 3.51
N ASP A 508 44.39 49.93 4.64
CA ASP A 508 45.82 50.16 4.85
C ASP A 508 46.71 49.04 4.27
N GLY A 509 46.12 47.97 3.73
CA GLY A 509 46.80 46.82 3.14
C GLY A 509 47.18 45.74 4.17
N VAL A 510 46.92 45.94 5.45
CA VAL A 510 46.95 44.92 6.51
C VAL A 510 45.54 44.33 6.63
N THR A 511 45.43 43.06 7.02
CA THR A 511 44.10 42.46 7.22
C THR A 511 43.63 42.71 8.65
N ASP A 512 42.33 42.90 8.87
CA ASP A 512 41.73 43.11 10.20
C ASP A 512 42.20 42.06 11.24
N ALA A 513 42.45 40.84 10.76
CA ALA A 513 42.96 39.75 11.58
C ALA A 513 44.44 39.88 11.93
N GLN A 514 45.27 40.30 10.96
CA GLN A 514 46.67 40.58 11.21
C GLN A 514 46.83 41.79 12.14
N GLU A 515 45.95 42.79 12.03
CA GLU A 515 45.94 43.94 12.92
C GLU A 515 45.57 43.58 14.36
N SER A 516 44.63 42.67 14.57
CA SER A 516 44.36 42.14 15.91
C SER A 516 45.56 41.39 16.51
N ILE A 517 46.41 40.77 15.69
CA ILE A 517 47.64 40.11 16.14
C ILE A 517 48.69 41.16 16.51
N ASP A 518 48.82 42.20 15.69
CA ASP A 518 49.79 43.26 15.86
C ASP A 518 49.38 44.31 16.92
N GLY A 519 48.11 44.30 17.33
CA GLY A 519 47.53 45.23 18.29
C GLY A 519 47.22 46.60 17.68
N THR A 520 47.06 46.66 16.36
CA THR A 520 46.62 47.84 15.61
C THR A 520 45.09 47.90 15.49
N ASP A 521 44.53 49.06 15.12
CA ASP A 521 43.09 49.31 15.03
C ASP A 521 42.56 49.12 13.60
N PRO A 522 41.73 48.09 13.32
CA PRO A 522 41.24 47.76 11.97
C PRO A 522 40.36 48.79 11.26
N ASN A 523 40.12 49.94 11.88
CA ASN A 523 39.30 51.01 11.30
C ASN A 523 40.08 52.32 11.16
N ASN A 524 41.40 52.30 11.35
CA ASN A 524 42.25 53.47 11.31
C ASN A 524 43.48 53.23 10.44
N PRO A 525 43.52 53.77 9.21
CA PRO A 525 44.55 53.44 8.23
C PRO A 525 45.94 54.02 8.57
N CYS A 526 46.06 54.79 9.64
CA CYS A 526 47.34 55.27 10.20
C CYS A 526 47.83 54.42 11.38
N SER A 527 47.06 53.41 11.78
CA SER A 527 47.41 52.46 12.82
C SER A 527 47.81 51.15 12.15
N LEU A 528 49.02 51.07 11.60
CA LEU A 528 49.48 49.87 10.90
C LEU A 528 50.89 49.43 11.31
N VAL A 529 51.19 48.16 11.08
CA VAL A 529 52.56 47.65 11.06
C VAL A 529 52.94 47.41 9.60
N LEU A 530 53.82 48.26 9.05
CA LEU A 530 54.19 48.22 7.62
C LEU A 530 54.72 46.85 7.15
N ALA A 531 55.38 46.10 8.03
CA ALA A 531 55.88 44.75 7.73
C ALA A 531 54.76 43.69 7.61
N SER A 532 53.56 44.00 8.07
CA SER A 532 52.38 43.13 8.08
C SER A 532 51.44 43.36 6.90
N VAL A 533 51.73 44.38 6.08
CA VAL A 533 51.01 44.63 4.83
C VAL A 533 51.11 43.40 3.94
N SER A 534 49.96 42.90 3.52
CA SER A 534 49.82 41.68 2.72
C SER A 534 48.79 41.81 1.60
N GLN A 535 48.07 42.93 1.55
CA GLN A 535 47.10 43.31 0.52
C GLN A 535 47.50 44.63 -0.16
N ILE A 536 46.83 44.94 -1.27
CA ILE A 536 46.98 46.23 -1.95
C ILE A 536 46.30 47.27 -1.07
N ALA A 537 47.05 48.24 -0.56
CA ALA A 537 46.49 49.34 0.20
C ALA A 537 45.56 50.18 -0.69
N ALA A 538 44.39 50.55 -0.19
CA ALA A 538 43.41 51.40 -0.86
C ALA A 538 43.17 52.73 -0.14
N SER A 539 43.79 52.94 1.02
CA SER A 539 43.63 54.14 1.83
C SER A 539 44.18 55.37 1.10
N THR A 540 43.31 56.35 0.89
CA THR A 540 43.65 57.65 0.30
C THR A 540 44.03 58.69 1.36
N GLY A 541 44.29 58.24 2.60
CA GLY A 541 44.78 59.10 3.66
C GLY A 541 46.26 59.41 3.46
N ASP A 542 46.76 60.39 4.23
CA ASP A 542 48.17 60.80 4.28
C ASP A 542 48.51 60.91 5.77
N CYS A 543 49.19 59.89 6.29
CA CYS A 543 49.37 59.72 7.73
C CYS A 543 50.52 60.54 8.31
N ASP A 544 51.49 60.95 7.50
CA ASP A 544 52.61 61.78 7.94
C ASP A 544 52.59 63.22 7.41
N GLY A 545 51.68 63.50 6.47
CA GLY A 545 51.40 64.83 5.95
C GLY A 545 52.36 65.25 4.84
N ASP A 546 53.05 64.35 4.16
CA ASP A 546 53.97 64.71 3.06
C ASP A 546 53.27 64.99 1.72
N GLY A 547 51.95 64.81 1.65
CA GLY A 547 51.15 65.04 0.45
C GLY A 547 51.06 63.84 -0.50
N VAL A 548 51.69 62.71 -0.17
CA VAL A 548 51.52 61.42 -0.83
C VAL A 548 50.48 60.61 -0.05
N THR A 549 49.65 59.84 -0.73
CA THR A 549 48.68 58.97 -0.02
C THR A 549 49.36 57.69 0.45
N ASN A 550 48.96 57.15 1.60
CA ASN A 550 49.44 55.88 2.13
C ASN A 550 49.42 54.75 1.08
N ALA A 551 48.35 54.64 0.28
CA ALA A 551 48.25 53.64 -0.78
C ALA A 551 49.30 53.81 -1.90
N ALA A 552 49.73 55.05 -2.19
CA ALA A 552 50.73 55.31 -3.21
C ALA A 552 52.14 54.95 -2.73
N GLU A 553 52.42 55.14 -1.44
CA GLU A 553 53.69 54.77 -0.82
C GLU A 553 53.80 53.26 -0.60
N ILE A 554 52.72 52.61 -0.15
CA ILE A 554 52.70 51.16 0.12
C ILE A 554 52.76 50.33 -1.18
N ASN A 555 51.98 50.72 -2.20
CA ASN A 555 51.90 49.94 -3.45
C ASN A 555 52.93 50.37 -4.50
N GLY A 556 53.53 51.56 -4.34
CA GLY A 556 54.43 52.15 -5.34
C GLY A 556 53.76 52.43 -6.69
N PRO A 557 54.53 52.87 -7.71
CA PRO A 557 54.01 53.27 -9.01
C PRO A 557 53.51 52.11 -9.89
N ASP A 558 53.83 50.85 -9.55
CA ASP A 558 53.35 49.66 -10.29
C ASP A 558 52.04 49.06 -9.72
N GLY A 559 51.59 49.54 -8.55
CA GLY A 559 50.33 49.15 -7.93
C GLY A 559 50.32 47.74 -7.33
N ALA A 560 51.49 47.14 -7.06
CA ALA A 560 51.60 45.80 -6.49
C ALA A 560 51.87 45.82 -4.97
N VAL A 561 51.42 44.78 -4.26
CA VAL A 561 51.72 44.58 -2.83
C VAL A 561 53.23 44.41 -2.66
N GLY A 562 53.86 45.30 -1.87
CA GLY A 562 55.30 45.34 -1.68
C GLY A 562 56.08 45.94 -2.88
N GLY A 563 55.38 46.61 -3.79
CA GLY A 563 55.93 47.40 -4.90
C GLY A 563 56.33 48.83 -4.53
N GLY A 564 56.18 49.21 -3.25
CA GLY A 564 56.55 50.53 -2.72
C GLY A 564 57.89 51.01 -3.25
N ASP A 565 57.95 52.28 -3.66
CA ASP A 565 59.15 52.91 -4.23
C ASP A 565 60.22 53.26 -3.17
N GLY A 566 60.03 52.76 -1.95
CA GLY A 566 60.91 52.97 -0.80
C GLY A 566 60.45 54.08 0.14
N THR A 567 59.29 54.69 -0.13
CA THR A 567 58.62 55.69 0.70
C THR A 567 57.87 55.06 1.87
N ASN A 568 57.51 55.84 2.90
CA ASN A 568 56.96 55.31 4.15
C ASN A 568 55.86 56.22 4.70
N PRO A 569 54.60 55.75 4.79
CA PRO A 569 53.42 56.55 5.18
C PRO A 569 53.43 57.19 6.57
N THR A 570 54.48 56.94 7.35
CA THR A 570 54.60 57.43 8.72
C THR A 570 55.85 58.30 8.92
N ASN A 571 56.60 58.60 7.84
CA ASN A 571 57.80 59.40 7.86
C ASN A 571 57.79 60.47 6.76
N PRO A 572 57.55 61.75 7.10
CA PRO A 572 57.30 62.80 6.10
C PRO A 572 58.54 63.24 5.30
N CYS A 573 59.72 62.68 5.59
CA CYS A 573 60.94 62.83 4.79
C CYS A 573 61.21 61.64 3.86
N SER A 574 60.23 60.76 3.73
CA SER A 574 60.33 59.52 2.96
C SER A 574 59.33 59.56 1.83
N LEU A 575 59.41 60.61 1.00
CA LEU A 575 58.47 60.86 -0.09
C LEU A 575 59.11 60.76 -1.47
N ASN A 576 58.26 60.56 -2.47
CA ASN A 576 58.59 60.77 -3.87
C ASN A 576 57.75 61.94 -4.38
N VAL A 577 58.42 63.07 -4.65
CA VAL A 577 57.76 64.33 -5.06
C VAL A 577 56.87 64.14 -6.29
N SER A 578 57.19 63.19 -7.18
CA SER A 578 56.36 62.90 -8.37
C SER A 578 55.01 62.24 -8.07
N GLN A 579 54.81 61.73 -6.85
CA GLN A 579 53.57 61.10 -6.39
C GLN A 579 52.72 61.99 -5.48
N VAL A 580 53.17 63.21 -5.19
CA VAL A 580 52.39 64.17 -4.41
C VAL A 580 51.10 64.49 -5.15
N THR A 581 49.97 64.27 -4.47
CA THR A 581 48.63 64.53 -4.99
C THR A 581 47.72 65.23 -3.98
N LEU A 582 48.12 65.26 -2.72
CA LEU A 582 47.43 65.92 -1.62
C LEU A 582 48.21 67.15 -1.16
N THR A 583 47.48 68.10 -0.55
CA THR A 583 48.10 69.25 0.12
C THR A 583 48.93 68.73 1.30
N ALA A 584 50.25 68.93 1.25
CA ALA A 584 51.14 68.55 2.32
C ALA A 584 50.85 69.37 3.59
N THR A 585 50.96 68.74 4.76
CA THR A 585 50.74 69.36 6.07
C THR A 585 51.91 69.19 7.03
N SER A 586 52.94 68.43 6.63
CA SER A 586 54.18 68.27 7.40
C SER A 586 54.88 69.62 7.58
N THR A 587 55.12 69.97 8.84
CA THR A 587 55.90 71.16 9.22
C THR A 587 57.37 70.85 9.49
N GLY A 588 57.80 69.64 9.11
CA GLY A 588 59.21 69.25 9.09
C GLY A 588 59.98 69.99 8.01
N ASP A 589 61.30 69.86 8.04
CA ASP A 589 62.26 70.42 7.08
C ASP A 589 63.29 69.30 6.84
N CYS A 590 63.15 68.61 5.70
CA CYS A 590 63.84 67.33 5.48
C CYS A 590 65.26 67.48 4.94
N ASP A 591 65.53 68.51 4.14
CA ASP A 591 66.86 68.82 3.63
C ASP A 591 67.62 69.87 4.46
N GLY A 592 66.92 70.53 5.38
CA GLY A 592 67.47 71.47 6.33
C GLY A 592 67.75 72.85 5.72
N ASP A 593 67.12 73.22 4.61
CA ASP A 593 67.28 74.53 3.99
C ASP A 593 66.55 75.65 4.76
N GLY A 594 65.67 75.29 5.70
CA GLY A 594 64.91 76.18 6.55
C GLY A 594 63.49 76.50 6.04
N VAL A 595 63.07 75.98 4.90
CA VAL A 595 61.68 75.96 4.43
C VAL A 595 61.02 74.68 4.96
N THR A 596 59.72 74.70 5.23
CA THR A 596 59.03 73.48 5.67
C THR A 596 58.59 72.66 4.46
N ASN A 597 58.57 71.33 4.58
CA ASN A 597 58.12 70.44 3.50
C ASN A 597 56.76 70.87 2.95
N ALA A 598 55.82 71.29 3.80
CA ALA A 598 54.51 71.75 3.36
C ALA A 598 54.59 73.05 2.55
N ASP A 599 55.48 73.99 2.91
CA ASP A 599 55.65 75.24 2.16
C ASP A 599 56.34 74.98 0.80
N GLU A 600 57.29 74.05 0.74
CA GLU A 600 57.97 73.66 -0.50
C GLU A 600 57.06 72.90 -1.46
N ILE A 601 56.36 71.89 -0.93
CA ILE A 601 55.51 71.01 -1.71
C ILE A 601 54.27 71.75 -2.21
N ASN A 602 53.65 72.59 -1.36
CA ASN A 602 52.44 73.33 -1.75
C ASN A 602 52.74 74.66 -2.45
N GLY A 603 53.97 75.15 -2.40
CA GLY A 603 54.34 76.46 -2.93
C GLY A 603 53.61 77.63 -2.27
N THR A 604 53.81 78.83 -2.82
CA THR A 604 53.24 80.07 -2.28
C THR A 604 51.73 80.21 -2.49
N ASP A 605 51.18 79.50 -3.47
CA ASP A 605 49.75 79.49 -3.76
C ASP A 605 48.97 78.42 -2.97
N GLY A 606 49.67 77.56 -2.22
CA GLY A 606 49.11 76.50 -1.39
C GLY A 606 48.60 75.30 -2.19
N ASN A 607 49.01 75.15 -3.45
CA ASN A 607 48.62 74.06 -4.34
C ASN A 607 49.83 73.18 -4.72
N PRO A 608 49.84 71.89 -4.33
CA PRO A 608 50.95 70.99 -4.62
C PRO A 608 51.10 70.59 -6.11
N LEU A 609 50.14 70.96 -6.97
CA LEU A 609 50.13 70.56 -8.38
C LEU A 609 50.56 71.68 -9.35
N THR A 610 50.96 72.86 -8.85
CA THR A 610 51.44 73.98 -9.65
C THR A 610 52.95 73.97 -9.77
N THR A 611 53.48 73.78 -10.99
CA THR A 611 54.93 73.62 -11.20
C THR A 611 55.70 74.93 -11.35
N THR A 612 55.16 76.05 -10.86
CA THR A 612 55.76 77.39 -11.07
C THR A 612 56.43 77.98 -9.84
N ASP A 613 56.08 77.49 -8.65
CA ASP A 613 56.51 78.03 -7.36
C ASP A 613 56.70 76.96 -6.27
N ASN A 614 56.60 75.67 -6.63
CA ASN A 614 56.90 74.55 -5.74
C ASN A 614 58.39 74.17 -5.87
N THR A 615 58.97 73.66 -4.79
CA THR A 615 60.37 73.24 -4.70
C THR A 615 60.50 71.82 -4.14
N ASP A 616 61.64 71.17 -4.31
CA ASP A 616 61.86 69.79 -3.84
C ASP A 616 62.29 69.76 -2.37
N ALA A 617 61.40 69.30 -1.49
CA ALA A 617 61.63 69.22 -0.05
C ALA A 617 62.76 68.27 0.41
N ASN A 618 63.46 67.61 -0.52
CA ASN A 618 64.67 66.84 -0.24
C ASN A 618 65.93 67.40 -0.93
N ASP A 619 65.82 68.48 -1.71
CA ASP A 619 66.95 69.13 -2.36
C ASP A 619 67.25 70.49 -1.71
N PRO A 620 68.30 70.57 -0.87
CA PRO A 620 68.60 71.80 -0.12
C PRO A 620 68.97 73.00 -1.00
N CYS A 621 69.14 72.79 -2.31
CA CYS A 621 69.45 73.84 -3.28
C CYS A 621 68.24 74.23 -4.15
N ASP A 622 67.10 73.59 -4.00
CA ASP A 622 65.85 73.94 -4.66
C ASP A 622 64.89 74.50 -3.60
N TYR A 623 64.89 75.82 -3.42
CA TYR A 623 64.05 76.47 -2.42
C TYR A 623 63.65 77.89 -2.82
N ASN A 624 62.53 78.36 -2.27
CA ASN A 624 62.15 79.75 -2.40
C ASN A 624 62.76 80.58 -1.26
N ALA A 625 63.76 81.40 -1.58
CA ALA A 625 64.43 82.28 -0.62
C ALA A 625 63.49 83.25 0.14
N VAL A 626 62.27 83.50 -0.36
CA VAL A 626 61.26 84.32 0.35
C VAL A 626 60.66 83.57 1.54
N ASP A 627 60.57 82.25 1.45
CA ASP A 627 59.92 81.38 2.43
C ASP A 627 60.94 80.74 3.40
N GLN A 628 62.24 80.96 3.16
CA GLN A 628 63.32 80.42 3.97
C GLN A 628 63.30 80.95 5.42
N GLY A 629 63.20 80.02 6.36
CA GLY A 629 63.26 80.26 7.79
C GLY A 629 64.70 80.25 8.32
N THR A 630 64.98 79.37 9.28
CA THR A 630 66.34 79.23 9.86
C THR A 630 66.96 77.95 9.31
N PRO A 631 67.92 78.05 8.37
CA PRO A 631 68.55 76.88 7.79
C PRO A 631 69.38 76.09 8.80
N SER A 632 69.55 74.80 8.51
CA SER A 632 70.39 73.89 9.26
C SER A 632 71.89 74.21 9.12
N ALA A 633 72.70 73.73 10.06
CA ALA A 633 74.15 73.87 9.98
C ALA A 633 74.75 73.12 8.77
N THR A 634 74.06 72.08 8.28
CA THR A 634 74.41 71.33 7.08
C THR A 634 74.21 72.16 5.82
N TRP A 635 73.07 72.83 5.70
CA TRP A 635 72.79 73.74 4.58
C TRP A 635 73.76 74.90 4.52
N LEU A 636 74.07 75.54 5.66
CA LEU A 636 75.02 76.66 5.74
C LEU A 636 76.45 76.31 5.25
N ALA A 637 76.81 75.02 5.25
CA ALA A 637 78.10 74.52 4.80
C ALA A 637 78.09 73.95 3.37
N ALA A 638 76.91 73.83 2.76
CA ALA A 638 76.77 73.45 1.35
C ALA A 638 77.13 74.64 0.44
N ASP A 639 77.35 74.34 -0.85
CA ASP A 639 77.63 75.31 -1.92
C ASP A 639 76.75 74.90 -3.09
N CYS A 640 75.61 75.60 -3.22
CA CYS A 640 74.55 75.21 -4.13
C CYS A 640 74.80 75.62 -5.59
N ASP A 641 75.55 76.70 -5.82
CA ASP A 641 75.83 77.20 -7.17
C ASP A 641 77.21 76.81 -7.70
N GLY A 642 78.05 76.25 -6.83
CA GLY A 642 79.35 75.67 -7.14
C GLY A 642 80.42 76.71 -7.43
N ASP A 643 80.28 77.94 -6.94
CA ASP A 643 81.26 79.02 -7.12
C ASP A 643 82.41 78.98 -6.10
N GLY A 644 82.29 78.10 -5.10
CA GLY A 644 83.27 77.88 -4.03
C GLY A 644 82.95 78.58 -2.70
N ASN A 645 81.94 79.45 -2.65
CA ASN A 645 81.50 80.15 -1.47
C ASN A 645 80.33 79.41 -0.78
N PRO A 646 80.50 78.91 0.47
CA PRO A 646 79.41 78.21 1.15
C PRO A 646 78.19 79.10 1.38
N ASN A 647 76.98 78.51 1.30
CA ASN A 647 75.69 79.18 1.42
C ASN A 647 75.59 80.14 2.63
N GLY A 648 76.19 79.78 3.78
CA GLY A 648 76.15 80.62 5.00
C GLY A 648 76.99 81.90 4.93
N THR A 649 77.89 82.02 3.97
CA THR A 649 78.70 83.22 3.68
C THR A 649 78.43 83.81 2.30
N ASP A 650 77.57 83.16 1.52
CA ASP A 650 77.20 83.59 0.20
C ASP A 650 75.98 84.53 0.21
N ASN A 651 76.11 85.64 -0.51
CA ASN A 651 75.03 86.61 -0.69
C ASN A 651 74.09 86.21 -1.84
N ASN A 652 74.45 85.21 -2.64
CA ASN A 652 73.64 84.70 -3.74
C ASN A 652 73.72 83.16 -3.91
N PRO A 653 73.26 82.37 -2.91
CA PRO A 653 73.50 80.92 -2.82
C PRO A 653 73.07 80.05 -4.01
N LEU A 654 72.34 80.60 -4.99
CA LEU A 654 71.81 79.85 -6.13
C LEU A 654 72.40 80.29 -7.48
N THR A 655 73.15 81.40 -7.55
CA THR A 655 73.66 81.90 -8.84
C THR A 655 75.01 82.63 -8.74
N PRO A 656 76.03 82.23 -9.53
CA PRO A 656 77.34 82.89 -9.49
C PRO A 656 77.29 84.29 -10.13
N SER A 657 77.98 85.28 -9.55
CA SER A 657 77.91 86.69 -9.95
C SER A 657 79.24 87.46 -9.86
N ALA A 658 79.77 87.83 -11.04
CA ALA A 658 80.88 88.79 -11.16
C ALA A 658 80.34 90.22 -11.34
N LEU A 659 80.71 91.12 -10.43
CA LEU A 659 80.41 92.55 -10.46
C LEU A 659 81.49 93.34 -11.21
N ASN A 660 81.21 94.62 -11.48
CA ASN A 660 82.15 95.47 -12.20
C ASN A 660 83.17 96.12 -11.26
N ASP A 661 84.45 95.99 -11.59
CA ASP A 661 85.54 96.68 -10.88
C ASP A 661 85.93 98.01 -11.50
N SER A 662 86.51 98.88 -10.67
CA SER A 662 87.14 100.11 -11.16
C SER A 662 88.41 100.44 -10.38
N GLY A 663 89.41 100.97 -11.08
CA GLY A 663 90.64 101.45 -10.47
C GLY A 663 91.39 102.45 -11.36
N THR A 664 92.26 103.25 -10.75
CA THR A 664 93.06 104.27 -11.44
C THR A 664 94.54 103.98 -11.28
N ALA A 665 95.27 103.83 -12.39
CA ALA A 665 96.71 103.58 -12.37
C ALA A 665 97.52 104.82 -12.75
N PRO A 666 98.41 105.32 -11.89
CA PRO A 666 99.34 106.40 -12.24
C PRO A 666 100.34 105.97 -13.32
N PHE A 667 100.75 106.92 -14.16
CA PHE A 667 101.69 106.68 -15.24
C PHE A 667 103.05 106.22 -14.73
N GLY A 668 103.58 105.13 -15.30
CA GLY A 668 104.91 104.61 -15.00
C GLY A 668 104.99 103.70 -13.76
N THR A 669 103.86 103.39 -13.11
CA THR A 669 103.76 102.47 -11.97
C THR A 669 102.74 101.37 -12.26
N THR A 670 103.04 100.13 -11.87
CA THR A 670 102.04 99.06 -11.82
C THR A 670 101.09 99.31 -10.66
N THR A 671 99.78 99.24 -10.92
CA THR A 671 98.73 99.32 -9.89
C THR A 671 97.96 98.02 -9.88
N SER A 672 97.86 97.41 -8.71
CA SER A 672 97.06 96.22 -8.45
C SER A 672 95.65 96.64 -8.09
N ILE A 673 94.65 96.09 -8.77
CA ILE A 673 93.22 96.28 -8.52
C ILE A 673 92.70 94.91 -8.10
N ASN A 674 92.19 94.76 -6.88
CA ASN A 674 91.51 93.52 -6.50
C ASN A 674 90.15 93.49 -7.22
N ILE A 675 89.97 92.49 -8.06
CA ILE A 675 88.79 92.29 -8.92
C ILE A 675 87.90 91.14 -8.45
N LEU A 676 88.15 90.58 -7.26
CA LEU A 676 87.32 89.55 -6.64
C LEU A 676 86.69 90.02 -5.31
N ASN A 677 86.93 91.26 -4.87
CA ASN A 677 86.52 91.69 -3.52
C ASN A 677 85.02 92.01 -3.37
N ASN A 678 84.35 92.21 -4.50
CA ASN A 678 82.96 92.56 -4.70
C ASN A 678 82.23 91.50 -5.53
N ASP A 679 82.95 90.47 -5.97
CA ASP A 679 82.41 89.30 -6.64
C ASP A 679 82.20 88.19 -5.58
N ASP A 680 81.34 87.22 -5.87
CA ASP A 680 81.11 86.06 -4.99
C ASP A 680 82.17 84.96 -5.12
N PHE A 681 83.01 85.02 -6.15
CA PHE A 681 84.13 84.10 -6.35
C PHE A 681 85.26 84.25 -5.32
N LEU A 682 85.70 83.13 -4.74
CA LEU A 682 86.86 83.10 -3.85
C LEU A 682 88.20 83.03 -4.59
N ALA A 683 89.20 83.74 -4.05
CA ALA A 683 90.58 83.67 -4.53
C ALA A 683 91.21 82.30 -4.21
N ASN A 684 92.06 81.80 -5.11
CA ASN A 684 92.77 80.51 -4.97
C ASN A 684 91.87 79.26 -5.00
N ASP A 685 90.66 79.35 -5.55
CA ASP A 685 89.70 78.24 -5.62
C ASP A 685 89.60 77.55 -7.00
N GLY A 686 90.69 77.61 -7.78
CA GLY A 686 90.73 76.98 -9.12
C GLY A 686 90.04 77.78 -10.24
N ASN A 687 89.45 78.94 -9.92
CA ASN A 687 88.85 79.87 -10.87
C ASN A 687 89.84 80.36 -11.94
N THR A 688 89.36 80.58 -13.18
CA THR A 688 90.19 81.10 -14.29
C THR A 688 89.75 82.50 -14.71
N ILE A 689 90.63 83.49 -14.54
CA ILE A 689 90.36 84.88 -14.92
C ILE A 689 90.96 85.15 -16.29
N THR A 690 90.12 85.50 -17.27
CA THR A 690 90.54 85.67 -18.67
C THR A 690 90.07 87.00 -19.25
N ARG A 691 90.97 87.73 -19.92
CA ARG A 691 90.59 88.98 -20.62
C ARG A 691 89.93 88.67 -21.96
N THR A 692 88.69 89.10 -22.12
CA THR A 692 87.91 88.92 -23.35
C THR A 692 87.83 90.18 -24.24
N GLY A 693 88.30 91.35 -23.75
CA GLY A 693 88.27 92.63 -24.48
C GLY A 693 89.02 93.79 -23.81
N GLY A 694 88.73 95.05 -24.21
CA GLY A 694 89.19 96.28 -23.52
C GLY A 694 90.07 97.25 -24.33
N THR A 695 90.01 98.55 -24.00
CA THR A 695 90.74 99.64 -24.68
C THR A 695 92.03 100.10 -23.96
N ALA A 696 92.35 99.52 -22.81
CA ALA A 696 93.51 99.90 -22.01
C ALA A 696 94.83 99.55 -22.73
N GLY A 697 95.66 100.56 -23.01
CA GLY A 697 97.02 100.39 -23.54
C GLY A 697 98.03 100.14 -22.42
N GLY A 698 98.75 99.01 -22.44
CA GLY A 698 99.69 98.62 -21.38
C GLY A 698 99.79 97.11 -21.20
N THR A 699 100.50 96.68 -20.15
CA THR A 699 100.52 95.28 -19.71
C THR A 699 99.46 95.08 -18.64
N ILE A 700 98.62 94.06 -18.81
CA ILE A 700 97.66 93.58 -17.80
C ILE A 700 98.05 92.15 -17.46
N VAL A 701 98.21 91.85 -16.19
CA VAL A 701 98.40 90.49 -15.67
C VAL A 701 97.30 90.24 -14.64
N PHE A 702 96.63 89.09 -14.76
CA PHE A 702 95.67 88.64 -13.76
C PHE A 702 96.37 87.63 -12.87
N ASP A 703 96.20 87.77 -11.57
CA ASP A 703 96.62 86.79 -10.60
C ASP A 703 95.37 86.08 -10.03
N PRO A 704 95.04 84.88 -10.55
CA PRO A 704 93.88 84.12 -10.07
C PRO A 704 94.05 83.58 -8.63
N ILE A 705 95.28 83.59 -8.07
CA ILE A 705 95.54 83.14 -6.70
C ILE A 705 95.19 84.25 -5.70
N THR A 706 95.43 85.51 -6.07
CA THR A 706 95.18 86.66 -5.18
C THR A 706 93.92 87.44 -5.53
N GLY A 707 93.34 87.20 -6.71
CA GLY A 707 92.20 87.97 -7.23
C GLY A 707 92.59 89.37 -7.69
N GLU A 708 93.87 89.64 -7.91
CA GLU A 708 94.36 90.95 -8.30
C GLU A 708 94.62 91.06 -9.82
N LEU A 709 94.24 92.20 -10.38
CA LEU A 709 94.58 92.66 -11.72
C LEU A 709 95.70 93.70 -11.61
N ASP A 710 96.88 93.34 -12.09
CA ASP A 710 98.03 94.24 -12.18
C ASP A 710 98.04 94.97 -13.53
N TYR A 711 97.85 96.28 -13.51
CA TYR A 711 97.88 97.12 -14.71
C TYR A 711 99.07 98.08 -14.72
N THR A 712 99.83 98.07 -15.83
CA THR A 712 100.94 99.01 -16.09
C THR A 712 100.74 99.78 -17.40
N PRO A 713 100.52 101.11 -17.37
CA PRO A 713 100.33 101.92 -18.57
C PRO A 713 101.61 102.08 -19.44
N LEU A 714 101.47 102.14 -20.78
CA LEU A 714 102.59 102.27 -21.72
C LEU A 714 103.07 103.73 -21.93
N ALA A 715 104.39 103.94 -21.95
CA ALA A 715 105.02 105.26 -22.01
C ALA A 715 105.28 105.80 -23.43
N THR A 716 104.25 106.30 -24.10
CA THR A 716 104.44 107.23 -25.24
C THR A 716 103.29 108.22 -25.42
N LYS A 717 103.67 109.50 -25.26
CA LYS A 717 103.12 110.75 -25.82
C LYS A 717 102.03 111.48 -25.02
N LEU A 718 102.46 112.49 -24.26
CA LEU A 718 101.65 113.66 -23.91
C LEU A 718 101.75 114.68 -25.07
N VAL A 719 100.65 114.96 -25.79
CA VAL A 719 100.21 116.33 -26.16
C VAL A 719 98.68 116.28 -26.42
N LEU A 720 97.94 117.11 -25.69
CA LEU A 720 96.51 117.50 -25.87
C LEU A 720 96.28 118.25 -27.20
N PRO A 721 95.05 118.44 -27.71
CA PRO A 721 93.74 118.45 -27.04
C PRO A 721 92.95 117.14 -27.12
#